data_AF-A0A521L4H3-F1
#
_entry.id   AF-A0A521L4H3-F1
#
_cell.length_a   1.000
_cell.length_b   1.000
_cell.length_c   1.000
_cell.angle_alpha   90.00
_cell.angle_beta   90.00
_cell.angle_gamma   90.00
#
_symmetry.space_group_name_H-M   'P 1'
#
loop_
_entity.id
_entity.type
_entity.pdbx_description
1 polymer ?
#
loop_
_entity_poly.entity_id
_entity_poly.type
_entity_poly.pdbx_seq_one_letter_code
_entity_poly.pdbx_strand_id
1 'polypeptide(L)'
;MRLLKSTRRRQATRVAVGLQAVLLASSLVASPSLFAAGTEASHQHHATPVSGPVAGATWQESLKAQTKVEEALEGRAGRSEVIEMQHNRLMRKMDEQMAQDAQAHQTSGMFNGMSTMHQYMGQDGSSFLLMSDNKVEPVSMAGGKCPAGAPTKHYDVSMINVEITLNRWQDYYPGYMYALSGNIDKVRAEEARNKAAREKEGFDPGAVSTGLQGDIIQPLAIRANQGDCVKITLRNKMVDEAGSLHIQSAAMIISTTGKAATTTNPDSVVEPGKSVEMEWYIRPDTQEGVRQFHSYSHDRELTVLGLFGAFIVEPKGSTYLEPLGTGPATAANSGWQVMIDNGSGPDFREHVIFYHEIGDEAFRPLNKKGDFLPQRDPLTDAYRPGGRAINYRSEPFGIDEMHLQHEYFGFEDESLAYSAYTFGDTPTTIPRGYLGDPTKWRIVHGGSEVFHSHHPHSGSIRWQRSPRASDQDFWAAGADGPIKYPVVRTKSDRVDVEVIGPSEALDLEAEGGAGQSQHLAGEFLFHCHVAHHYVAGMWGYGRVYNTLQVGQGHTDTMPDMRELPDRQGRMKIGVSSDKLIGTTVDWFGKKFKIVDRKQKTNWKADPAIVNVKDWVEMYLPAQGKPGHTDDEKGQIMSYDATVWDWKWDGDVARGERESTAKNPKYPAADKWSDSTRPAILFEPLTGKMSWPLFKPHFGKRVPFSANHSGAPWLEPIHQDENGERTSEPAKPGEQGRWSLCPDNANQKFYNIKFLRMPITLSKKQGKEPAITDKDGLIYVLAEEEKLVRANDDLKYPLVIRANVYDCVDSILTSEWDDDDFTNFQSSKINIHPHFFQFDTGNSDGVISGFEYEMSVRPYTMHEKKNKHGLPVPMNSKLT
;
A
#
# COMPACT_ATOMS: atom_id res chain seq x y z
N MET A 1 -18.41 56.47 -17.56
CA MET A 1 -18.51 57.50 -16.51
C MET A 1 -17.19 57.51 -15.72
N ARG A 2 -16.62 58.69 -15.48
CA ARG A 2 -15.29 58.95 -14.89
C ARG A 2 -15.23 58.66 -13.38
N LEU A 3 -13.98 58.68 -12.87
CA LEU A 3 -13.48 59.01 -11.51
C LEU A 3 -12.95 57.77 -10.77
N LEU A 4 -11.78 57.74 -10.12
CA LEU A 4 -10.70 58.70 -9.86
C LEU A 4 -9.48 57.91 -9.34
N LYS A 5 -8.27 58.31 -9.76
CA LYS A 5 -6.98 57.91 -9.15
C LYS A 5 -6.73 58.76 -7.90
N SER A 6 -6.10 58.19 -6.87
CA SER A 6 -5.28 58.96 -5.91
C SER A 6 -3.91 58.30 -5.70
N THR A 7 -2.87 59.05 -6.02
CA THR A 7 -1.46 58.81 -5.71
C THR A 7 -1.01 59.67 -4.53
N ARG A 8 -0.08 59.17 -3.70
CA ARG A 8 0.99 59.89 -2.95
C ARG A 8 1.51 58.96 -1.83
N ARG A 9 2.79 58.92 -1.43
CA ARG A 9 4.04 59.57 -1.83
C ARG A 9 5.18 58.83 -1.11
N ARG A 10 6.34 58.72 -1.75
CA ARG A 10 7.62 58.28 -1.14
C ARG A 10 8.14 59.29 -0.12
N GLN A 11 8.75 58.81 0.95
CA GLN A 11 9.86 59.47 1.65
C GLN A 11 10.97 58.44 1.90
N ALA A 12 12.20 58.90 1.71
CA ALA A 12 13.43 58.14 1.83
C ALA A 12 14.28 58.75 2.93
N THR A 13 14.92 57.92 3.76
CA THR A 13 16.08 58.32 4.57
C THR A 13 17.04 57.14 4.77
N ARG A 14 18.14 57.26 4.01
CA ARG A 14 19.53 56.80 4.13
C ARG A 14 20.12 56.24 5.47
N VAL A 15 21.06 55.30 5.25
CA VAL A 15 22.37 55.02 5.93
C VAL A 15 22.40 53.93 7.01
N ALA A 16 23.04 52.79 6.72
CA ALA A 16 24.41 52.43 7.17
C ALA A 16 24.78 50.99 6.75
N VAL A 17 25.97 50.85 6.18
CA VAL A 17 26.58 49.62 5.64
C VAL A 17 27.45 48.98 6.73
N GLY A 18 27.39 47.66 6.88
CA GLY A 18 28.24 46.87 7.75
C GLY A 18 28.62 45.53 7.10
N LEU A 19 29.79 45.55 6.45
CA LEU A 19 30.67 44.45 6.02
C LEU A 19 30.40 43.02 6.53
N GLN A 20 30.41 42.05 5.60
CA GLN A 20 31.31 40.89 5.68
C GLN A 20 31.80 40.51 4.27
N ALA A 21 33.12 40.45 4.12
CA ALA A 21 33.84 40.12 2.90
C ALA A 21 34.55 38.77 3.06
N VAL A 22 34.56 38.06 1.94
CA VAL A 22 35.23 36.80 1.62
C VAL A 22 36.74 36.88 1.77
N LEU A 23 37.37 35.82 2.27
CA LEU A 23 38.79 35.51 2.04
C LEU A 23 38.89 34.08 1.47
N LEU A 24 39.07 34.00 0.15
CA LEU A 24 39.59 32.83 -0.56
C LEU A 24 40.42 33.34 -1.76
N ALA A 25 41.74 33.30 -1.58
CA ALA A 25 42.81 33.34 -2.58
C ALA A 25 43.91 32.45 -1.94
N SER A 26 44.60 31.51 -2.57
CA SER A 26 45.24 31.36 -3.88
C SER A 26 45.97 29.99 -3.76
N SER A 27 46.40 29.20 -4.74
CA SER A 27 46.72 29.36 -6.16
C SER A 27 47.10 27.97 -6.70
N LEU A 28 46.83 27.76 -7.99
CA LEU A 28 47.26 26.67 -8.88
C LEU A 28 48.79 26.57 -9.08
N VAL A 29 49.20 25.50 -9.80
CA VAL A 29 50.41 25.25 -10.64
C VAL A 29 51.06 23.92 -10.17
N ALA A 30 51.29 22.85 -10.96
CA ALA A 30 51.28 22.59 -12.39
C ALA A 30 51.25 21.05 -12.64
N SER A 31 50.68 20.62 -13.77
CA SER A 31 51.06 19.40 -14.51
C SER A 31 52.18 19.77 -15.51
N PRO A 32 52.92 18.86 -16.23
CA PRO A 32 52.42 17.63 -16.86
C PRO A 32 53.45 16.47 -17.04
N SER A 33 53.02 15.43 -17.78
CA SER A 33 53.80 14.53 -18.67
C SER A 33 54.24 13.18 -18.10
N LEU A 34 54.31 12.04 -18.81
CA LEU A 34 53.91 11.57 -20.15
C LEU A 34 54.31 10.06 -20.25
N PHE A 35 53.56 9.32 -21.05
CA PHE A 35 53.92 8.14 -21.88
C PHE A 35 54.27 6.75 -21.30
N ALA A 36 53.72 5.78 -22.05
CA ALA A 36 53.78 4.33 -21.99
C ALA A 36 54.82 3.72 -22.93
N ALA A 37 55.15 2.45 -22.70
CA ALA A 37 55.56 1.36 -23.63
C ALA A 37 56.34 0.34 -22.77
N GLY A 38 56.15 -0.99 -22.77
CA GLY A 38 55.66 -1.93 -23.78
C GLY A 38 56.80 -2.93 -24.06
N THR A 39 56.57 -4.25 -23.98
CA THR A 39 57.23 -5.32 -24.78
C THR A 39 56.67 -6.71 -24.44
N GLU A 40 56.36 -7.48 -25.49
CA GLU A 40 56.10 -8.92 -25.51
C GLU A 40 57.38 -9.77 -25.39
N ALA A 41 57.29 -11.03 -24.90
CA ALA A 41 57.56 -12.25 -25.68
C ALA A 41 57.99 -13.50 -24.84
N SER A 42 57.36 -14.63 -25.19
CA SER A 42 57.89 -16.01 -25.27
C SER A 42 57.88 -16.99 -24.06
N HIS A 43 57.07 -18.03 -24.27
CA HIS A 43 57.02 -19.43 -23.81
C HIS A 43 58.19 -20.05 -23.00
N GLN A 44 57.86 -20.87 -21.98
CA GLN A 44 58.13 -22.32 -21.97
C GLN A 44 57.46 -23.08 -20.79
N HIS A 45 56.99 -24.29 -21.14
CA HIS A 45 56.39 -25.42 -20.40
C HIS A 45 56.66 -25.58 -18.89
N HIS A 46 55.63 -26.04 -18.14
CA HIS A 46 55.52 -27.43 -17.67
C HIS A 46 54.18 -27.65 -16.92
N ALA A 47 53.36 -28.56 -17.46
CA ALA A 47 52.23 -29.13 -16.75
C ALA A 47 52.73 -30.14 -15.70
N THR A 48 52.23 -30.05 -14.47
CA THR A 48 52.20 -31.15 -13.50
C THR A 48 50.74 -31.39 -13.10
N PRO A 49 50.25 -32.65 -13.12
CA PRO A 49 48.85 -32.94 -12.82
C PRO A 49 48.61 -33.15 -11.32
N VAL A 50 47.51 -32.57 -10.85
CA VAL A 50 46.51 -33.10 -9.91
C VAL A 50 46.97 -33.56 -8.51
N SER A 51 46.47 -32.88 -7.48
CA SER A 51 45.90 -33.54 -6.31
C SER A 51 44.40 -33.20 -6.21
N GLY A 52 43.56 -34.23 -6.28
CA GLY A 52 42.12 -34.14 -6.09
C GLY A 52 41.73 -33.85 -4.63
N PRO A 53 40.42 -33.77 -4.33
CA PRO A 53 39.93 -33.33 -3.03
C PRO A 53 40.37 -34.28 -1.93
N VAL A 54 40.94 -33.73 -0.85
CA VAL A 54 41.25 -34.46 0.37
C VAL A 54 39.92 -34.79 1.05
N ALA A 55 39.62 -36.08 1.20
CA ALA A 55 38.46 -36.52 1.96
C ALA A 55 38.60 -36.06 3.43
N GLY A 56 37.75 -35.13 3.86
CA GLY A 56 37.65 -34.67 5.25
C GLY A 56 37.72 -33.15 5.49
N ALA A 57 37.89 -32.31 4.47
CA ALA A 57 37.91 -30.85 4.65
C ALA A 57 36.49 -30.24 4.72
N THR A 58 36.27 -29.28 5.61
CA THR A 58 35.01 -28.52 5.70
C THR A 58 34.82 -27.63 4.47
N TRP A 59 33.58 -27.30 4.09
CA TRP A 59 33.28 -26.47 2.91
C TRP A 59 33.98 -25.09 2.96
N GLN A 60 34.20 -24.56 4.16
CA GLN A 60 34.94 -23.31 4.41
C GLN A 60 36.43 -23.44 4.06
N GLU A 61 37.05 -24.58 4.33
CA GLU A 61 38.46 -24.83 3.98
C GLU A 61 38.65 -25.05 2.49
N SER A 62 37.66 -25.69 1.84
CA SER A 62 37.62 -25.85 0.39
C SER A 62 37.42 -24.50 -0.31
N LEU A 63 36.55 -23.64 0.21
CA LEU A 63 36.36 -22.27 -0.29
C LEU A 63 37.65 -21.45 -0.11
N LYS A 64 38.29 -21.49 1.06
CA LYS A 64 39.57 -20.79 1.29
C LYS A 64 40.68 -21.27 0.36
N ALA A 65 40.77 -22.58 0.10
CA ALA A 65 41.73 -23.13 -0.85
C ALA A 65 41.42 -22.68 -2.29
N GLN A 66 40.13 -22.66 -2.66
CA GLN A 66 39.67 -22.21 -3.97
C GLN A 66 39.93 -20.71 -4.19
N THR A 67 39.64 -19.85 -3.21
CA THR A 67 39.94 -18.40 -3.29
C THR A 67 41.44 -18.12 -3.40
N LYS A 68 42.29 -18.90 -2.71
CA LYS A 68 43.75 -18.80 -2.87
C LYS A 68 44.21 -19.19 -4.28
N VAL A 69 43.56 -20.16 -4.91
CA VAL A 69 43.83 -20.58 -6.30
C VAL A 69 43.32 -19.54 -7.30
N GLU A 70 42.13 -18.99 -7.09
CA GLU A 70 41.53 -17.94 -7.91
C GLU A 70 42.33 -16.63 -7.84
N GLU A 71 42.77 -16.19 -6.65
CA GLU A 71 43.63 -15.01 -6.50
C GLU A 71 45.03 -15.20 -7.13
N ALA A 72 45.55 -16.43 -7.13
CA ALA A 72 46.81 -16.75 -7.81
C ALA A 72 46.66 -16.72 -9.35
N LEU A 73 45.51 -17.16 -9.87
CA LEU A 73 45.16 -17.06 -11.29
C LEU A 73 44.93 -15.60 -11.73
N GLU A 74 44.44 -14.75 -10.83
CA GLU A 74 44.25 -13.30 -11.05
C GLU A 74 45.53 -12.46 -10.82
N GLY A 75 46.68 -13.08 -10.52
CA GLY A 75 47.95 -12.39 -10.30
C GLY A 75 48.00 -11.54 -9.02
N ARG A 76 47.12 -11.82 -8.04
CA ARG A 76 46.98 -11.10 -6.76
C ARG A 76 47.30 -12.00 -5.55
N ALA A 77 48.27 -12.90 -5.70
CA ALA A 77 48.69 -13.81 -4.63
C ALA A 77 49.10 -13.03 -3.36
N GLY A 78 48.46 -13.36 -2.21
CA GLY A 78 48.77 -12.79 -0.89
C GLY A 78 47.78 -11.74 -0.36
N ARG A 79 46.77 -11.33 -1.15
CA ARG A 79 45.75 -10.37 -0.69
C ARG A 79 44.90 -10.92 0.44
N SER A 80 44.52 -12.20 0.38
CA SER A 80 43.79 -12.88 1.46
C SER A 80 44.52 -12.81 2.81
N GLU A 81 45.85 -12.94 2.81
CA GLU A 81 46.68 -12.91 4.03
C GLU A 81 46.82 -11.49 4.58
N VAL A 82 46.86 -10.47 3.71
CA VAL A 82 46.84 -9.06 4.13
C VAL A 82 45.48 -8.68 4.72
N ILE A 83 44.38 -9.15 4.13
CA ILE A 83 43.03 -8.95 4.65
C ILE A 83 42.85 -9.68 5.99
N GLU A 84 43.36 -10.90 6.11
CA GLU A 84 43.33 -11.68 7.37
C GLU A 84 44.20 -11.03 8.46
N MET A 85 45.37 -10.49 8.12
CA MET A 85 46.19 -9.71 9.05
C MET A 85 45.52 -8.40 9.48
N GLN A 86 44.85 -7.70 8.56
CA GLN A 86 44.09 -6.49 8.89
C GLN A 86 42.88 -6.81 9.75
N HIS A 87 42.17 -7.91 9.47
CA HIS A 87 41.07 -8.42 10.28
C HIS A 87 41.54 -8.80 11.69
N ASN A 88 42.63 -9.56 11.82
CA ASN A 88 43.19 -9.92 13.12
C ASN A 88 43.67 -8.71 13.91
N ARG A 89 44.23 -7.68 13.24
CA ARG A 89 44.63 -6.43 13.89
C ARG A 89 43.42 -5.59 14.35
N LEU A 90 42.33 -5.62 13.59
CA LEU A 90 41.07 -4.98 13.94
C LEU A 90 40.43 -5.67 15.16
N MET A 91 40.34 -7.01 15.13
CA MET A 91 39.78 -7.80 16.24
C MET A 91 40.61 -7.64 17.51
N ARG A 92 41.94 -7.59 17.43
CA ARG A 92 42.79 -7.36 18.61
C ARG A 92 42.62 -5.96 19.20
N LYS A 93 42.41 -4.94 18.37
CA LYS A 93 42.05 -3.60 18.85
C LYS A 93 40.66 -3.56 19.48
N MET A 94 39.72 -4.32 18.92
CA MET A 94 38.37 -4.49 19.47
C MET A 94 38.42 -5.18 20.85
N ASP A 95 39.22 -6.24 21.00
CA ASP A 95 39.43 -6.93 22.27
C ASP A 95 40.13 -6.06 23.31
N GLU A 96 41.16 -5.30 22.92
CA GLU A 96 41.86 -4.34 23.80
C GLU A 96 40.91 -3.23 24.30
N GLN A 97 39.96 -2.80 23.46
CA GLN A 97 38.98 -1.76 23.78
C GLN A 97 37.79 -2.31 24.59
N MET A 98 37.28 -3.50 24.25
CA MET A 98 36.28 -4.23 25.03
C MET A 98 36.78 -4.57 26.45
N ALA A 99 38.07 -4.88 26.61
CA ALA A 99 38.66 -5.13 27.93
C ALA A 99 38.77 -3.88 28.80
N GLN A 100 38.89 -2.69 28.19
CA GLN A 100 38.85 -1.40 28.91
C GLN A 100 37.40 -1.01 29.27
N ASP A 101 36.43 -1.26 28.38
CA ASP A 101 35.02 -0.91 28.58
C ASP A 101 34.27 -1.86 29.55
N ALA A 102 34.73 -3.11 29.67
CA ALA A 102 34.23 -4.07 30.67
C ALA A 102 34.45 -3.63 32.14
N GLN A 103 35.35 -2.66 32.39
CA GLN A 103 35.51 -2.05 33.71
C GLN A 103 34.59 -0.85 33.96
N ALA A 104 33.93 -0.30 32.93
CA ALA A 104 33.10 0.91 33.04
C ALA A 104 31.59 0.65 32.98
N HIS A 105 31.12 -0.44 32.36
CA HIS A 105 29.70 -0.79 32.27
C HIS A 105 29.47 -2.30 32.43
N GLN A 106 28.85 -2.70 33.55
CA GLN A 106 28.41 -4.08 33.78
C GLN A 106 26.93 -4.24 33.40
N THR A 107 26.65 -4.79 32.21
CA THR A 107 25.31 -5.33 31.86
C THR A 107 25.45 -6.53 30.90
N SER A 108 24.66 -7.59 31.10
CA SER A 108 24.92 -8.97 30.61
C SER A 108 23.85 -9.57 29.67
N GLY A 109 23.18 -8.77 28.83
CA GLY A 109 22.09 -9.25 27.95
C GLY A 109 22.54 -9.87 26.61
N MET A 110 21.84 -10.92 26.15
CA MET A 110 22.20 -11.74 24.98
C MET A 110 21.99 -11.09 23.60
N PHE A 111 21.28 -9.95 23.51
CA PHE A 111 21.00 -9.23 22.25
C PHE A 111 21.77 -7.91 22.09
N ASN A 112 22.54 -7.49 23.10
CA ASN A 112 23.27 -6.21 23.10
C ASN A 112 24.54 -6.21 22.20
N GLY A 113 25.05 -7.40 21.86
CA GLY A 113 26.26 -7.54 21.02
C GLY A 113 26.09 -7.00 19.59
N MET A 114 24.86 -6.78 19.12
CA MET A 114 24.59 -6.21 17.79
C MET A 114 24.41 -4.68 17.81
N SER A 115 23.87 -4.09 18.88
CA SER A 115 23.60 -2.64 18.97
C SER A 115 24.82 -1.82 19.41
N THR A 116 25.69 -2.39 20.25
CA THR A 116 26.90 -1.69 20.71
C THR A 116 27.84 -1.34 19.55
N MET A 117 27.95 -2.16 18.51
CA MET A 117 28.78 -1.82 17.35
C MET A 117 28.20 -0.65 16.52
N HIS A 118 26.88 -0.38 16.62
CA HIS A 118 26.20 0.59 15.75
C HIS A 118 26.13 2.00 16.35
N GLN A 119 26.07 2.14 17.68
CA GLN A 119 26.21 3.44 18.36
C GLN A 119 27.62 4.06 18.16
N TYR A 120 28.64 3.23 17.94
CA TYR A 120 30.04 3.67 17.77
C TYR A 120 30.46 4.00 16.32
N MET A 121 29.60 3.77 15.32
CA MET A 121 29.89 4.19 13.93
C MET A 121 29.67 5.72 13.73
N GLY A 122 29.11 6.42 14.73
CA GLY A 122 29.23 7.88 14.88
C GLY A 122 30.57 8.24 15.54
N GLN A 123 31.68 8.03 14.83
CA GLN A 123 33.02 8.38 15.30
C GLN A 123 33.22 9.90 15.35
N ASP A 124 32.77 10.57 16.42
CA ASP A 124 33.27 11.90 16.89
C ASP A 124 32.44 12.56 18.00
N GLY A 125 31.44 11.88 18.60
CA GLY A 125 30.63 12.50 19.67
C GLY A 125 29.63 13.56 19.16
N SER A 126 29.32 13.50 17.86
CA SER A 126 28.31 14.34 17.19
C SER A 126 26.85 13.93 17.48
N SER A 127 26.61 12.80 18.17
CA SER A 127 25.26 12.33 18.56
C SER A 127 24.52 13.22 19.58
N PHE A 128 25.13 14.30 20.07
CA PHE A 128 24.43 15.30 20.90
C PHE A 128 23.38 16.10 20.10
N LEU A 129 23.48 16.15 18.76
CA LEU A 129 22.52 16.85 17.89
C LEU A 129 21.22 16.08 17.62
N LEU A 130 21.19 14.78 17.93
CA LEU A 130 20.01 13.91 17.78
C LEU A 130 19.39 13.52 19.13
N MET A 131 19.88 14.06 20.25
CA MET A 131 19.19 13.95 21.53
C MET A 131 17.92 14.81 21.49
N SER A 132 16.80 14.21 21.86
CA SER A 132 15.54 14.89 22.12
C SER A 132 15.77 16.02 23.15
N ASP A 133 15.22 17.22 22.91
CA ASP A 133 15.23 18.28 23.92
C ASP A 133 14.36 17.82 25.09
N ASN A 134 14.99 17.52 26.21
CA ASN A 134 14.36 17.05 27.46
C ASN A 134 13.38 18.07 28.06
N LYS A 135 13.24 19.27 27.47
CA LYS A 135 12.31 20.32 27.89
C LYS A 135 10.93 20.21 27.22
N VAL A 136 10.77 19.38 26.19
CA VAL A 136 9.49 19.21 25.48
C VAL A 136 8.92 17.83 25.81
N GLU A 137 7.92 17.81 26.69
CA GLU A 137 7.24 16.58 27.11
C GLU A 137 6.11 16.22 26.12
N PRO A 138 6.05 14.97 25.63
CA PRO A 138 5.00 14.51 24.73
C PRO A 138 3.65 14.35 25.44
N VAL A 139 3.66 14.32 26.78
CA VAL A 139 2.46 14.29 27.63
C VAL A 139 2.22 15.65 28.29
N SER A 140 0.95 15.96 28.57
CA SER A 140 0.61 17.19 29.24
C SER A 140 0.92 17.13 30.74
N MET A 141 1.62 18.15 31.24
CA MET A 141 1.90 18.35 32.67
C MET A 141 0.69 18.78 33.50
N ALA A 142 -0.41 19.16 32.86
CA ALA A 142 -1.61 19.70 33.50
C ALA A 142 -2.63 18.62 33.91
N GLY A 143 -2.18 17.37 34.04
CA GLY A 143 -3.00 16.22 34.41
C GLY A 143 -3.46 16.24 35.88
N GLY A 144 -4.57 15.56 36.14
CA GLY A 144 -5.13 15.42 37.49
C GLY A 144 -5.91 14.12 37.63
N LYS A 145 -6.18 13.73 38.88
CA LYS A 145 -6.95 12.52 39.18
C LYS A 145 -8.33 12.55 38.57
N CYS A 146 -8.83 11.37 38.23
CA CYS A 146 -10.17 11.24 37.68
C CYS A 146 -11.24 11.75 38.66
N PRO A 147 -12.22 12.54 38.18
CA PRO A 147 -13.37 12.96 38.99
C PRO A 147 -14.21 11.75 39.45
N ALA A 148 -14.75 11.80 40.67
CA ALA A 148 -15.49 10.69 41.28
C ALA A 148 -16.78 10.25 40.55
N GLY A 149 -17.30 11.06 39.61
CA GLY A 149 -18.50 10.77 38.82
C GLY A 149 -18.25 10.49 37.33
N ALA A 150 -16.98 10.46 36.89
CA ALA A 150 -16.66 10.17 35.50
C ALA A 150 -16.81 8.66 35.21
N PRO A 151 -17.44 8.26 34.09
CA PRO A 151 -17.44 6.87 33.65
C PRO A 151 -16.00 6.36 33.55
N THR A 152 -15.72 5.16 34.08
CA THR A 152 -14.35 4.64 34.11
C THR A 152 -14.17 3.52 33.10
N LYS A 153 -13.14 3.61 32.27
CA LYS A 153 -12.67 2.58 31.35
C LYS A 153 -11.35 2.04 31.86
N HIS A 154 -11.26 0.72 32.02
CA HIS A 154 -10.04 0.06 32.51
C HIS A 154 -9.38 -0.78 31.41
N TYR A 155 -8.06 -0.67 31.30
CA TYR A 155 -7.22 -1.44 30.40
C TYR A 155 -6.09 -2.12 31.18
N ASP A 156 -5.99 -3.44 31.10
CA ASP A 156 -4.82 -4.19 31.58
C ASP A 156 -3.95 -4.52 30.35
N VAL A 157 -2.80 -3.86 30.24
CA VAL A 157 -1.89 -3.90 29.09
C VAL A 157 -0.56 -4.49 29.53
N SER A 158 -0.05 -5.45 28.76
CA SER A 158 1.28 -6.03 28.94
C SER A 158 2.19 -5.69 27.76
N MET A 159 3.44 -5.34 28.06
CA MET A 159 4.53 -5.31 27.08
C MET A 159 5.18 -6.68 27.02
N ILE A 160 5.35 -7.23 25.83
CA ILE A 160 5.89 -8.57 25.60
C ILE A 160 6.88 -8.59 24.45
N ASN A 161 7.88 -9.48 24.51
CA ASN A 161 8.59 -9.92 23.31
C ASN A 161 7.64 -10.79 22.46
N VAL A 162 7.73 -10.69 21.14
CA VAL A 162 6.93 -11.47 20.19
C VAL A 162 7.69 -11.67 18.88
N GLU A 163 7.55 -12.82 18.26
CA GLU A 163 8.01 -13.09 16.90
C GLU A 163 6.94 -12.65 15.90
N ILE A 164 7.19 -11.53 15.23
CA ILE A 164 6.24 -10.89 14.32
C ILE A 164 6.43 -11.46 12.93
N THR A 165 5.41 -12.15 12.42
CA THR A 165 5.39 -12.68 11.04
C THR A 165 4.78 -11.63 10.09
N LEU A 166 5.48 -11.32 9.01
CA LEU A 166 5.22 -10.19 8.10
C LEU A 166 4.18 -10.51 7.03
N ASN A 167 4.24 -11.70 6.45
CA ASN A 167 3.45 -12.08 5.30
C ASN A 167 3.09 -13.57 5.31
N ARG A 168 2.33 -14.00 4.31
CA ARG A 168 1.89 -15.39 4.16
C ARG A 168 3.00 -16.32 3.64
N TRP A 169 4.16 -15.76 3.27
CA TRP A 169 5.41 -16.48 2.97
C TRP A 169 6.20 -16.88 4.23
N GLN A 170 5.76 -16.42 5.39
CA GLN A 170 6.35 -16.66 6.72
C GLN A 170 7.66 -15.91 6.99
N ASP A 171 7.91 -14.82 6.28
CA ASP A 171 8.97 -13.87 6.65
C ASP A 171 8.65 -13.26 8.01
N TYR A 172 9.66 -12.98 8.82
CA TYR A 172 9.45 -12.61 10.21
C TYR A 172 10.64 -11.87 10.83
N TYR A 173 10.41 -11.30 12.01
CA TYR A 173 11.46 -10.75 12.86
C TYR A 173 11.10 -10.86 14.35
N PRO A 174 12.09 -10.99 15.24
CA PRO A 174 11.86 -10.84 16.67
C PRO A 174 11.62 -9.37 17.01
N GLY A 175 10.56 -9.09 17.76
CA GLY A 175 10.18 -7.73 18.12
C GLY A 175 9.44 -7.64 19.45
N TYR A 176 8.73 -6.53 19.62
CA TYR A 176 7.99 -6.18 20.83
C TYR A 176 6.57 -5.75 20.48
N MET A 177 5.65 -5.94 21.42
CA MET A 177 4.25 -5.59 21.22
C MET A 177 3.58 -5.21 22.54
N TYR A 178 2.70 -4.20 22.48
CA TYR A 178 1.69 -4.00 23.52
C TYR A 178 0.51 -4.94 23.26
N ALA A 179 0.08 -5.68 24.27
CA ALA A 179 -1.06 -6.57 24.19
C ALA A 179 -2.01 -6.32 25.36
N LEU A 180 -3.32 -6.50 25.14
CA LEU A 180 -4.22 -6.68 26.29
C LEU A 180 -3.80 -7.94 27.05
N SER A 181 -3.65 -7.84 28.36
CA SER A 181 -3.13 -8.94 29.19
C SER A 181 -3.93 -10.23 29.05
N GLY A 182 -5.25 -10.13 28.83
CA GLY A 182 -6.13 -11.28 28.57
C GLY A 182 -5.98 -11.94 27.18
N ASN A 183 -5.23 -11.34 26.26
CA ASN A 183 -4.99 -11.87 24.92
C ASN A 183 -3.59 -12.50 24.74
N ILE A 184 -2.73 -12.49 25.77
CA ILE A 184 -1.35 -13.01 25.66
C ILE A 184 -1.34 -14.50 25.25
N ASP A 185 -2.24 -15.32 25.80
CA ASP A 185 -2.30 -16.74 25.43
C ASP A 185 -2.65 -16.93 23.95
N LYS A 186 -3.49 -16.05 23.39
CA LYS A 186 -3.80 -16.05 21.96
C LYS A 186 -2.59 -15.63 21.14
N VAL A 187 -1.83 -14.62 21.59
CA VAL A 187 -0.56 -14.21 20.95
C VAL A 187 0.43 -15.37 20.89
N ARG A 188 0.63 -16.07 22.01
CA ARG A 188 1.54 -17.23 22.05
C ARG A 188 1.05 -18.39 21.18
N ALA A 189 -0.26 -18.62 21.10
CA ALA A 189 -0.83 -19.61 20.21
C ALA A 189 -0.61 -19.25 18.72
N GLU A 190 -0.72 -17.96 18.37
CA GLU A 190 -0.45 -17.46 17.02
C GLU A 190 1.02 -17.64 16.64
N GLU A 191 1.95 -17.22 17.51
CA GLU A 191 3.40 -17.43 17.31
C GLU A 191 3.75 -18.91 17.11
N ALA A 192 3.21 -19.79 17.96
CA ALA A 192 3.43 -21.23 17.85
C ALA A 192 2.94 -21.79 16.52
N ARG A 193 1.78 -21.31 16.03
CA ARG A 193 1.23 -21.71 14.73
C ARG A 193 2.09 -21.22 13.57
N ASN A 194 2.57 -19.98 13.61
CA ASN A 194 3.46 -19.43 12.57
C ASN A 194 4.81 -20.16 12.56
N LYS A 195 5.37 -20.45 13.74
CA LYS A 195 6.61 -21.23 13.85
C LYS A 195 6.46 -22.63 13.28
N ALA A 196 5.36 -23.32 13.60
CA ALA A 196 5.08 -24.62 13.02
C ALA A 196 4.87 -24.56 11.49
N ALA A 197 4.30 -23.47 10.97
CA ALA A 197 4.14 -23.27 9.53
C ALA A 197 5.49 -23.04 8.81
N ARG A 198 6.46 -22.39 9.46
CA ARG A 198 7.83 -22.24 8.96
C ARG A 198 8.55 -23.58 8.79
N GLU A 199 8.30 -24.53 9.68
CA GLU A 199 8.95 -25.85 9.66
C GLU A 199 8.35 -26.82 8.62
N LYS A 200 7.14 -26.56 8.13
CA LYS A 200 6.49 -27.40 7.12
C LYS A 200 6.99 -27.09 5.71
N GLU A 201 7.17 -28.14 4.92
CA GLU A 201 7.39 -28.01 3.48
C GLU A 201 6.15 -27.43 2.77
N GLY A 202 6.40 -26.64 1.72
CA GLY A 202 5.34 -25.99 0.94
C GLY A 202 4.82 -24.68 1.53
N PHE A 203 3.62 -24.30 1.07
CA PHE A 203 2.96 -23.04 1.41
C PHE A 203 1.97 -23.26 2.57
N ASP A 204 2.41 -22.96 3.79
CA ASP A 204 1.53 -22.85 4.96
C ASP A 204 1.57 -21.39 5.44
N PRO A 205 0.45 -20.65 5.35
CA PRO A 205 0.39 -19.25 5.79
C PRO A 205 0.36 -19.11 7.32
N GLY A 206 0.35 -20.22 8.07
CA GLY A 206 0.27 -20.19 9.51
C GLY A 206 -1.04 -19.57 9.96
N ALA A 207 -0.95 -18.55 10.80
CA ALA A 207 -2.06 -17.76 11.31
C ALA A 207 -2.21 -16.40 10.60
N VAL A 208 -1.28 -16.02 9.71
CA VAL A 208 -1.32 -14.75 9.00
C VAL A 208 -2.52 -14.73 8.07
N SER A 209 -3.52 -13.89 8.37
CA SER A 209 -4.67 -13.72 7.50
C SER A 209 -4.35 -12.77 6.34
N THR A 210 -5.22 -12.81 5.34
CA THR A 210 -5.28 -11.76 4.32
C THR A 210 -5.91 -10.50 4.93
N GLY A 211 -5.43 -9.32 4.59
CA GLY A 211 -6.06 -8.06 4.99
C GLY A 211 -5.92 -7.70 6.47
N LEU A 212 -5.10 -8.44 7.24
CA LEU A 212 -5.03 -8.48 8.72
C LEU A 212 -6.40 -8.67 9.42
N GLN A 213 -7.25 -9.49 8.83
CA GLN A 213 -8.63 -9.75 9.21
C GLN A 213 -8.78 -10.68 10.44
N GLY A 214 -8.31 -10.23 11.61
CA GLY A 214 -8.54 -10.90 12.90
C GLY A 214 -7.29 -11.50 13.56
N ASP A 215 -6.11 -11.30 12.98
CA ASP A 215 -4.81 -11.68 13.56
C ASP A 215 -4.64 -11.05 14.94
N ILE A 216 -4.12 -11.79 15.92
CA ILE A 216 -3.87 -11.23 17.25
C ILE A 216 -2.53 -10.49 17.34
N ILE A 217 -1.54 -10.86 16.51
CA ILE A 217 -0.27 -10.15 16.41
C ILE A 217 -0.47 -8.95 15.49
N GLN A 218 -0.85 -7.84 16.11
CA GLN A 218 -1.11 -6.54 15.50
C GLN A 218 -0.83 -5.42 16.53
N PRO A 219 -0.58 -4.17 16.11
CA PRO A 219 -0.41 -3.06 17.05
C PRO A 219 -1.67 -2.85 17.91
N LEU A 220 -1.48 -2.46 19.17
CA LEU A 220 -2.61 -2.23 20.08
C LEU A 220 -3.32 -0.92 19.73
N ALA A 221 -4.60 -1.01 19.36
CA ALA A 221 -5.49 0.14 19.21
C ALA A 221 -6.62 0.08 20.24
N ILE A 222 -6.65 1.01 21.19
CA ILE A 222 -7.65 1.10 22.27
C ILE A 222 -8.36 2.46 22.25
N ARG A 223 -9.53 2.57 22.89
CA ARG A 223 -10.40 3.75 22.76
C ARG A 223 -11.11 4.11 24.06
N ALA A 224 -11.35 5.40 24.28
CA ALA A 224 -12.32 5.83 25.27
C ALA A 224 -13.04 7.10 24.80
N ASN A 225 -14.17 7.42 25.42
CA ASN A 225 -14.98 8.55 24.99
C ASN A 225 -14.56 9.84 25.69
N GLN A 226 -14.86 10.98 25.06
CA GLN A 226 -14.84 12.28 25.72
C GLN A 226 -15.65 12.25 27.02
N GLY A 227 -15.02 12.60 28.14
CA GLY A 227 -15.61 12.59 29.47
C GLY A 227 -15.32 11.32 30.29
N ASP A 228 -14.69 10.30 29.70
CA ASP A 228 -14.30 9.09 30.41
C ASP A 228 -13.01 9.29 31.23
N CYS A 229 -12.92 8.57 32.34
CA CYS A 229 -11.70 8.31 33.06
C CYS A 229 -11.07 7.00 32.56
N VAL A 230 -9.88 7.06 31.99
CA VAL A 230 -9.11 5.90 31.55
C VAL A 230 -8.16 5.50 32.66
N LYS A 231 -8.14 4.22 33.02
CA LYS A 231 -7.18 3.63 33.96
C LYS A 231 -6.44 2.48 33.30
N ILE A 232 -5.12 2.59 33.21
CA ILE A 232 -4.26 1.61 32.56
C ILE A 232 -3.37 0.94 33.60
N THR A 233 -3.51 -0.37 33.77
CA THR A 233 -2.50 -1.21 34.41
C THR A 233 -1.49 -1.60 33.35
N LEU A 234 -0.29 -1.02 33.38
CA LEU A 234 0.81 -1.39 32.49
C LEU A 234 1.71 -2.42 33.19
N ARG A 235 1.90 -3.58 32.56
CA ARG A 235 2.76 -4.67 33.05
C ARG A 235 3.93 -4.88 32.11
N ASN A 236 5.12 -5.02 32.66
CA ASN A 236 6.28 -5.39 31.87
C ASN A 236 6.54 -6.91 31.97
N LYS A 237 6.30 -7.62 30.87
CA LYS A 237 6.60 -9.04 30.71
C LYS A 237 7.68 -9.29 29.65
N MET A 238 8.41 -8.25 29.25
CA MET A 238 9.57 -8.37 28.39
C MET A 238 10.74 -8.97 29.15
N VAL A 239 11.65 -9.62 28.44
CA VAL A 239 12.89 -10.18 28.98
C VAL A 239 13.91 -9.06 29.11
N ASP A 240 14.35 -8.78 30.34
CA ASP A 240 15.46 -7.88 30.69
C ASP A 240 15.40 -6.42 30.20
N GLU A 241 14.32 -6.01 29.54
CA GLU A 241 14.12 -4.65 29.04
C GLU A 241 13.12 -3.86 29.87
N ALA A 242 13.45 -2.64 30.27
CA ALA A 242 12.51 -1.72 30.90
C ALA A 242 11.64 -1.03 29.84
N GLY A 243 10.34 -0.92 30.10
CA GLY A 243 9.34 -0.40 29.17
C GLY A 243 8.47 0.70 29.78
N SER A 244 7.87 1.54 28.95
CA SER A 244 6.89 2.55 29.36
C SER A 244 5.72 2.61 28.37
N LEU A 245 4.70 3.40 28.63
CA LEU A 245 3.61 3.68 27.68
C LEU A 245 3.24 5.16 27.81
N HIS A 246 3.50 5.95 26.78
CA HIS A 246 3.17 7.37 26.76
C HIS A 246 2.20 7.68 25.63
N ILE A 247 0.96 8.05 25.97
CA ILE A 247 -0.03 8.53 25.00
C ILE A 247 0.24 10.00 24.69
N GLN A 248 0.51 10.30 23.42
CA GLN A 248 0.83 11.65 23.00
C GLN A 248 -0.30 12.63 23.26
N SER A 249 0.07 13.79 23.79
CA SER A 249 -0.84 14.87 24.20
C SER A 249 -1.89 14.46 25.25
N ALA A 250 -1.74 13.29 25.88
CA ALA A 250 -2.56 12.92 27.03
C ALA A 250 -2.04 13.57 28.32
N ALA A 251 -2.94 13.89 29.23
CA ALA A 251 -2.61 14.43 30.55
C ALA A 251 -2.55 13.30 31.59
N MET A 252 -1.78 12.25 31.27
CA MET A 252 -1.65 11.06 32.10
C MET A 252 -0.90 11.34 33.40
N ILE A 253 -1.31 10.66 34.47
CA ILE A 253 -0.62 10.67 35.76
C ILE A 253 -0.40 9.24 36.26
N ILE A 254 0.58 9.08 37.15
CA ILE A 254 0.76 7.85 37.91
C ILE A 254 -0.23 7.86 39.07
N SER A 255 -1.12 6.86 39.12
CA SER A 255 -2.28 6.84 40.03
C SER A 255 -1.89 6.91 41.51
N THR A 256 -0.77 6.26 41.87
CA THR A 256 -0.27 6.18 43.25
C THR A 256 0.32 7.50 43.72
N THR A 257 1.10 8.18 42.88
CA THR A 257 1.81 9.42 43.25
C THR A 257 1.01 10.69 42.91
N GLY A 258 0.05 10.60 41.98
CA GLY A 258 -0.68 11.74 41.44
C GLY A 258 0.17 12.66 40.57
N LYS A 259 1.42 12.28 40.26
CA LYS A 259 2.34 13.07 39.44
C LYS A 259 2.17 12.72 37.96
N ALA A 260 2.44 13.68 37.08
CA ALA A 260 2.41 13.47 35.63
C ALA A 260 3.31 12.30 35.20
N ALA A 261 2.82 11.49 34.25
CA ALA A 261 3.55 10.36 33.68
C ALA A 261 4.46 10.83 32.53
N THR A 262 5.38 11.75 32.84
CA THR A 262 6.35 12.31 31.89
C THR A 262 7.43 11.32 31.50
N THR A 263 8.10 11.56 30.38
CA THR A 263 9.26 10.73 29.97
C THR A 263 10.41 10.85 30.98
N THR A 264 10.47 11.96 31.70
CA THR A 264 11.43 12.22 32.79
C THR A 264 11.01 11.68 34.17
N ASN A 265 9.80 11.15 34.32
CA ASN A 265 9.34 10.60 35.59
C ASN A 265 9.77 9.12 35.72
N PRO A 266 10.68 8.76 36.63
CA PRO A 266 11.10 7.36 36.77
C PRO A 266 9.94 6.43 37.17
N ASP A 267 8.89 6.95 37.81
CA ASP A 267 7.71 6.16 38.17
C ASP A 267 6.87 5.74 36.94
N SER A 268 7.09 6.31 35.74
CA SER A 268 6.42 5.89 34.50
C SER A 268 7.18 4.81 33.72
N VAL A 269 8.38 4.46 34.17
CA VAL A 269 9.17 3.35 33.61
C VAL A 269 8.93 2.10 34.43
N VAL A 270 8.63 0.99 33.74
CA VAL A 270 8.29 -0.28 34.35
C VAL A 270 9.43 -1.27 34.13
N GLU A 271 10.10 -1.64 35.21
CA GLU A 271 11.13 -2.68 35.21
C GLU A 271 10.55 -4.07 34.87
N PRO A 272 11.36 -5.00 34.33
CA PRO A 272 10.94 -6.37 34.05
C PRO A 272 10.22 -7.03 35.25
N GLY A 273 9.05 -7.62 34.98
CA GLY A 273 8.21 -8.28 35.99
C GLY A 273 7.46 -7.34 36.94
N LYS A 274 7.54 -6.01 36.74
CA LYS A 274 6.79 -5.01 37.52
C LYS A 274 5.57 -4.51 36.77
N SER A 275 4.79 -3.67 37.45
CA SER A 275 3.62 -3.00 36.88
C SER A 275 3.42 -1.62 37.49
N VAL A 276 2.77 -0.73 36.74
CA VAL A 276 2.36 0.60 37.18
C VAL A 276 0.91 0.88 36.81
N GLU A 277 0.23 1.66 37.63
CA GLU A 277 -1.15 2.12 37.41
C GLU A 277 -1.13 3.58 36.94
N MET A 278 -1.66 3.82 35.75
CA MET A 278 -1.73 5.14 35.13
C MET A 278 -3.19 5.55 34.97
N GLU A 279 -3.49 6.83 35.12
CA GLU A 279 -4.84 7.35 34.89
C GLU A 279 -4.84 8.62 34.03
N TRP A 280 -5.88 8.75 33.20
CA TRP A 280 -6.14 9.91 32.36
C TRP A 280 -7.61 10.26 32.36
N TYR A 281 -7.95 11.46 32.81
CA TYR A 281 -9.27 12.01 32.60
C TYR A 281 -9.35 12.71 31.24
N ILE A 282 -10.14 12.14 30.32
CA ILE A 282 -10.42 12.74 29.02
C ILE A 282 -11.47 13.82 29.25
N ARG A 283 -11.07 15.08 29.17
CA ARG A 283 -12.02 16.19 29.35
C ARG A 283 -13.04 16.18 28.20
N PRO A 284 -14.30 16.62 28.43
CA PRO A 284 -15.32 16.68 27.38
C PRO A 284 -14.95 17.53 26.15
N ASP A 285 -14.02 18.48 26.32
CA ASP A 285 -13.50 19.35 25.26
C ASP A 285 -12.25 18.78 24.56
N THR A 286 -11.80 17.59 24.94
CA THR A 286 -10.64 16.93 24.32
C THR A 286 -10.97 16.63 22.87
N GLN A 287 -10.09 17.01 21.94
CA GLN A 287 -10.27 16.74 20.52
C GLN A 287 -10.43 15.22 20.27
N GLU A 288 -11.55 14.83 19.64
CA GLU A 288 -11.74 13.48 19.05
C GLU A 288 -10.59 13.20 18.08
N GLY A 289 -10.05 12.00 18.11
CA GLY A 289 -9.04 11.58 17.16
C GLY A 289 -8.06 10.56 17.71
N VAL A 290 -7.20 10.09 16.81
CA VAL A 290 -6.12 9.17 17.13
C VAL A 290 -4.94 9.87 17.81
N ARG A 291 -4.32 9.17 18.76
CA ARG A 291 -3.08 9.56 19.43
C ARG A 291 -2.17 8.35 19.44
N GLN A 292 -0.94 8.50 18.98
CA GLN A 292 0.03 7.43 19.12
C GLN A 292 0.42 7.25 20.59
N PHE A 293 0.77 6.02 20.95
CA PHE A 293 1.60 5.77 22.11
C PHE A 293 2.74 4.82 21.79
N HIS A 294 3.86 5.01 22.47
CA HIS A 294 5.01 4.11 22.44
C HIS A 294 5.81 4.25 23.74
N SER A 295 6.89 3.48 23.85
CA SER A 295 7.83 3.57 24.96
C SER A 295 8.82 4.71 24.75
N TYR A 296 9.13 5.44 25.83
CA TYR A 296 10.25 6.40 25.92
C TYR A 296 11.35 5.90 26.89
N SER A 297 11.25 4.65 27.37
CA SER A 297 12.37 3.98 28.02
C SER A 297 13.21 3.29 26.94
N HIS A 298 14.52 3.57 26.92
CA HIS A 298 15.43 3.15 25.84
C HIS A 298 14.95 3.62 24.45
N ASP A 299 14.92 4.96 24.31
CA ASP A 299 14.10 5.84 23.44
C ASP A 299 13.83 5.45 21.97
N ARG A 300 14.47 4.44 21.40
CA ARG A 300 14.26 4.07 19.99
C ARG A 300 14.11 2.58 19.73
N GLU A 301 14.93 1.74 20.36
CA GLU A 301 15.05 0.31 19.98
C GLU A 301 13.75 -0.46 20.13
N LEU A 302 13.03 -0.24 21.23
CA LEU A 302 11.75 -0.92 21.47
C LEU A 302 10.69 -0.51 20.44
N THR A 303 10.63 0.79 20.10
CA THR A 303 9.63 1.34 19.17
C THR A 303 9.87 0.84 17.75
N VAL A 304 11.11 0.89 17.23
CA VAL A 304 11.42 0.44 15.86
C VAL A 304 11.23 -1.07 15.67
N LEU A 305 11.26 -1.84 16.76
CA LEU A 305 10.99 -3.28 16.74
C LEU A 305 9.55 -3.62 17.14
N GLY A 306 8.65 -2.63 17.16
CA GLY A 306 7.22 -2.84 17.21
C GLY A 306 6.51 -2.32 18.46
N LEU A 307 7.19 -1.81 19.49
CA LEU A 307 6.54 -1.36 20.74
C LEU A 307 5.84 0.00 20.59
N PHE A 308 4.78 0.03 19.78
CA PHE A 308 3.91 1.18 19.52
C PHE A 308 2.44 0.74 19.45
N GLY A 309 1.55 1.72 19.55
CA GLY A 309 0.11 1.54 19.44
C GLY A 309 -0.63 2.88 19.32
N ALA A 310 -1.96 2.83 19.37
CA ALA A 310 -2.82 4.00 19.24
C ALA A 310 -3.92 4.03 20.29
N PHE A 311 -4.15 5.22 20.83
CA PHE A 311 -5.29 5.54 21.67
C PHE A 311 -6.22 6.47 20.90
N ILE A 312 -7.48 6.09 20.74
CA ILE A 312 -8.48 6.90 20.05
C ILE A 312 -9.41 7.54 21.08
N VAL A 313 -9.56 8.85 21.01
CA VAL A 313 -10.60 9.58 21.74
C VAL A 313 -11.84 9.65 20.85
N GLU A 314 -12.90 8.95 21.24
CA GLU A 314 -14.17 8.92 20.52
C GLU A 314 -15.17 9.94 21.08
N PRO A 315 -16.23 10.30 20.32
CA PRO A 315 -17.28 11.17 20.81
C PRO A 315 -17.94 10.66 22.11
N LYS A 316 -18.49 11.60 22.89
CA LYS A 316 -19.15 11.25 24.15
C LYS A 316 -20.34 10.32 23.92
N GLY A 317 -20.30 9.15 24.57
CA GLY A 317 -21.41 8.20 24.56
C GLY A 317 -21.30 7.13 23.47
N SER A 318 -20.24 7.14 22.67
CA SER A 318 -20.04 6.14 21.62
C SER A 318 -19.86 4.72 22.17
N THR A 319 -20.32 3.72 21.42
CA THR A 319 -20.05 2.31 21.69
C THR A 319 -19.24 1.68 20.55
N TYR A 320 -18.39 0.72 20.90
CA TYR A 320 -17.40 0.15 19.97
C TYR A 320 -17.78 -1.29 19.68
N LEU A 321 -17.92 -1.64 18.41
CA LEU A 321 -18.49 -2.91 18.00
C LEU A 321 -17.57 -3.66 17.02
N GLU A 322 -17.50 -4.97 17.17
CA GLU A 322 -16.71 -5.86 16.32
C GLU A 322 -17.25 -5.87 14.88
N PRO A 323 -16.45 -5.50 13.87
CA PRO A 323 -16.92 -5.44 12.49
C PRO A 323 -17.04 -6.83 11.84
N LEU A 324 -16.33 -7.83 12.37
CA LEU A 324 -16.23 -9.17 11.79
C LEU A 324 -17.18 -10.18 12.43
N GLY A 325 -17.84 -10.96 11.60
CA GLY A 325 -18.75 -12.04 12.00
C GLY A 325 -20.19 -11.78 11.56
N THR A 326 -21.10 -12.58 12.12
CA THR A 326 -22.54 -12.52 11.83
C THR A 326 -23.34 -12.30 13.11
N GLY A 327 -24.64 -12.05 12.97
CA GLY A 327 -25.55 -11.82 14.10
C GLY A 327 -25.32 -10.49 14.82
N PRO A 328 -25.90 -10.33 16.03
CA PRO A 328 -25.75 -9.11 16.82
C PRO A 328 -24.27 -8.76 17.06
N ALA A 329 -23.92 -7.50 16.85
CA ALA A 329 -22.56 -7.03 17.05
C ALA A 329 -22.17 -7.12 18.53
N THR A 330 -20.95 -7.61 18.79
CA THR A 330 -20.37 -7.70 20.13
C THR A 330 -19.47 -6.50 20.39
N ALA A 331 -19.25 -6.17 21.67
CA ALA A 331 -18.36 -5.08 22.04
C ALA A 331 -16.90 -5.35 21.63
N ALA A 332 -16.25 -4.36 21.02
CA ALA A 332 -14.83 -4.38 20.71
C ALA A 332 -14.01 -3.73 21.83
N ASN A 333 -13.00 -4.45 22.34
CA ASN A 333 -12.12 -3.95 23.39
C ASN A 333 -10.84 -3.30 22.83
N SER A 334 -10.40 -3.74 21.65
CA SER A 334 -9.25 -3.22 20.90
C SER A 334 -9.35 -3.66 19.44
N GLY A 335 -8.59 -3.03 18.56
CA GLY A 335 -8.39 -3.53 17.19
C GLY A 335 -8.29 -2.42 16.17
N TRP A 336 -7.61 -2.67 15.06
CA TRP A 336 -7.39 -1.67 14.02
C TRP A 336 -8.65 -1.35 13.19
N GLN A 337 -9.63 -2.27 13.12
CA GLN A 337 -10.91 -2.08 12.46
C GLN A 337 -12.05 -2.22 13.47
N VAL A 338 -12.92 -1.20 13.58
CA VAL A 338 -14.07 -1.22 14.52
C VAL A 338 -15.25 -0.44 13.94
N MET A 339 -16.47 -0.84 14.33
CA MET A 339 -17.68 -0.05 14.09
C MET A 339 -17.96 0.91 15.26
N ILE A 340 -17.98 2.18 14.89
CA ILE A 340 -18.48 3.41 15.49
C ILE A 340 -19.99 3.52 15.75
N ASP A 341 -20.59 3.05 16.85
CA ASP A 341 -21.94 3.54 17.21
C ASP A 341 -21.76 4.89 17.90
N ASN A 342 -22.06 5.97 17.18
CA ASN A 342 -21.70 7.32 17.59
C ASN A 342 -22.72 7.92 18.60
N GLY A 343 -23.90 7.30 18.76
CA GLY A 343 -24.96 7.73 19.68
C GLY A 343 -25.63 9.09 19.41
N SER A 344 -25.01 9.97 18.62
CA SER A 344 -25.47 11.34 18.36
C SER A 344 -25.33 11.81 16.90
N GLY A 345 -24.70 10.99 16.06
CA GLY A 345 -24.48 11.24 14.64
C GLY A 345 -24.50 9.92 13.86
N PRO A 346 -24.11 9.91 12.57
CA PRO A 346 -24.05 8.69 11.80
C PRO A 346 -23.04 7.71 12.40
N ASP A 347 -23.38 6.42 12.37
CA ASP A 347 -22.43 5.37 12.71
C ASP A 347 -21.38 5.26 11.61
N PHE A 348 -20.18 4.81 11.97
CA PHE A 348 -19.06 4.81 11.04
C PHE A 348 -18.09 3.65 11.21
N ARG A 349 -17.37 3.33 10.14
CA ARG A 349 -16.25 2.40 10.20
C ARG A 349 -14.97 3.15 10.51
N GLU A 350 -14.24 2.66 11.49
CA GLU A 350 -12.91 3.15 11.81
C GLU A 350 -11.85 2.17 11.31
N HIS A 351 -10.81 2.72 10.69
CA HIS A 351 -9.60 2.01 10.29
C HIS A 351 -8.35 2.70 10.83
N VAL A 352 -7.56 2.01 11.64
CA VAL A 352 -6.30 2.51 12.22
C VAL A 352 -5.12 1.90 11.47
N ILE A 353 -4.39 2.74 10.76
CA ILE A 353 -3.30 2.34 9.85
C ILE A 353 -1.98 2.89 10.38
N PHE A 354 -1.08 1.99 10.75
CA PHE A 354 0.25 2.27 11.25
C PHE A 354 1.26 2.09 10.13
N TYR A 355 1.86 3.18 9.66
CA TYR A 355 3.03 3.14 8.79
C TYR A 355 4.30 3.07 9.66
N HIS A 356 5.15 2.07 9.43
CA HIS A 356 6.39 1.94 10.20
C HIS A 356 7.51 1.24 9.43
N GLU A 357 8.73 1.54 9.84
CA GLU A 357 9.93 0.79 9.47
C GLU A 357 10.25 -0.26 10.52
N ILE A 358 10.79 -1.39 10.07
CA ILE A 358 11.17 -2.49 10.96
C ILE A 358 12.65 -2.39 11.29
N GLY A 359 12.95 -2.03 12.53
CA GLY A 359 14.31 -1.79 12.99
C GLY A 359 14.98 -0.59 12.31
N ASP A 360 16.24 -0.37 12.66
CA ASP A 360 17.05 0.69 12.06
C ASP A 360 17.54 0.33 10.65
N GLU A 361 18.29 1.24 10.03
CA GLU A 361 18.76 1.09 8.65
C GLU A 361 19.64 -0.16 8.39
N ALA A 362 20.26 -0.72 9.42
CA ALA A 362 21.03 -1.97 9.31
C ALA A 362 20.17 -3.22 9.57
N PHE A 363 18.99 -3.07 10.17
CA PHE A 363 18.12 -4.19 10.49
C PHE A 363 17.51 -4.81 9.23
N ARG A 364 17.59 -6.14 9.14
CA ARG A 364 17.04 -6.94 8.05
C ARG A 364 16.11 -8.01 8.64
N PRO A 365 14.84 -8.07 8.20
CA PRO A 365 13.98 -9.19 8.55
C PRO A 365 14.53 -10.52 8.02
N LEU A 366 13.95 -11.61 8.52
CA LEU A 366 14.34 -12.97 8.19
C LEU A 366 13.31 -13.60 7.27
N ASN A 367 13.78 -14.44 6.34
CA ASN A 367 12.89 -15.30 5.57
C ASN A 367 12.36 -16.47 6.40
N LYS A 368 11.46 -17.27 5.83
CA LYS A 368 10.96 -18.53 6.42
C LYS A 368 12.05 -19.47 6.98
N LYS A 369 13.27 -19.47 6.44
CA LYS A 369 14.40 -20.32 6.85
C LYS A 369 15.27 -19.70 7.95
N GLY A 370 15.04 -18.44 8.30
CA GLY A 370 15.86 -17.69 9.26
C GLY A 370 17.08 -17.00 8.65
N ASP A 371 17.18 -16.92 7.32
CA ASP A 371 18.22 -16.13 6.65
C ASP A 371 17.77 -14.69 6.47
N PHE A 372 18.70 -13.73 6.51
CA PHE A 372 18.37 -12.32 6.28
C PHE A 372 17.84 -12.07 4.85
N LEU A 373 16.69 -11.42 4.74
CA LEU A 373 16.18 -10.86 3.48
C LEU A 373 17.21 -9.91 2.86
N PRO A 374 17.40 -9.87 1.54
CA PRO A 374 18.45 -9.05 0.90
C PRO A 374 18.32 -7.56 1.24
N GLN A 375 19.44 -6.82 1.26
CA GLN A 375 19.39 -5.37 1.51
C GLN A 375 18.74 -4.60 0.35
N ARG A 376 18.91 -5.11 -0.87
CA ARG A 376 18.35 -4.56 -2.11
C ARG A 376 17.71 -5.72 -2.87
N ASP A 377 16.46 -5.54 -3.24
CA ASP A 377 15.68 -6.53 -3.96
C ASP A 377 16.35 -6.82 -5.33
N PRO A 378 16.61 -8.10 -5.67
CA PRO A 378 17.28 -8.45 -6.92
C PRO A 378 16.44 -8.22 -8.18
N LEU A 379 15.12 -8.12 -8.07
CA LEU A 379 14.20 -7.90 -9.19
C LEU A 379 13.77 -6.44 -9.30
N THR A 380 13.36 -5.83 -8.19
CA THR A 380 12.72 -4.50 -8.20
C THR A 380 13.65 -3.37 -7.77
N ASP A 381 14.86 -3.69 -7.33
CA ASP A 381 15.82 -2.72 -6.81
C ASP A 381 15.39 -2.04 -5.50
N ALA A 382 14.26 -2.45 -4.92
CA ALA A 382 13.74 -1.88 -3.69
C ALA A 382 14.71 -2.05 -2.54
N TYR A 383 14.86 -0.99 -1.76
CA TYR A 383 15.73 -0.98 -0.61
C TYR A 383 15.00 -1.57 0.61
N ARG A 384 15.62 -2.54 1.28
CA ARG A 384 15.10 -3.27 2.45
C ARG A 384 13.71 -3.88 2.24
N PRO A 385 13.53 -4.81 1.27
CA PRO A 385 12.28 -5.54 1.11
C PRO A 385 11.87 -6.23 2.42
N GLY A 386 10.59 -6.11 2.77
CA GLY A 386 10.05 -6.59 4.05
C GLY A 386 10.27 -5.63 5.24
N GLY A 387 11.16 -4.64 5.11
CA GLY A 387 11.48 -3.68 6.18
C GLY A 387 10.56 -2.46 6.26
N ARG A 388 9.61 -2.33 5.32
CA ARG A 388 8.61 -1.26 5.28
C ARG A 388 7.23 -1.89 5.42
N ALA A 389 6.50 -1.54 6.47
CA ALA A 389 5.34 -2.28 6.89
C ALA A 389 4.13 -1.40 7.26
N ILE A 390 2.96 -2.02 7.18
CA ILE A 390 1.68 -1.50 7.64
C ILE A 390 1.11 -2.46 8.70
N ASN A 391 0.83 -1.96 9.91
CA ASN A 391 0.29 -2.76 11.03
C ASN A 391 1.04 -4.09 11.25
N TYR A 392 2.38 -4.03 11.32
CA TYR A 392 3.28 -5.20 11.40
C TYR A 392 3.32 -6.15 10.19
N ARG A 393 2.64 -5.85 9.09
CA ARG A 393 2.65 -6.67 7.87
C ARG A 393 3.39 -5.94 6.75
N SER A 394 4.04 -6.69 5.86
CA SER A 394 4.76 -6.16 4.72
C SER A 394 4.65 -7.14 3.57
N GLU A 395 4.37 -6.65 2.35
CA GLU A 395 4.24 -7.49 1.16
C GLU A 395 5.13 -6.96 0.02
N PRO A 396 6.44 -7.22 0.06
CA PRO A 396 7.36 -6.76 -0.99
C PRO A 396 7.06 -7.41 -2.34
N PHE A 397 7.24 -6.66 -3.43
CA PHE A 397 6.88 -7.13 -4.78
C PHE A 397 7.82 -8.23 -5.30
N GLY A 398 9.13 -8.04 -5.13
CA GLY A 398 10.13 -8.83 -5.84
C GLY A 398 10.44 -10.17 -5.17
N ILE A 399 10.89 -10.14 -3.91
CA ILE A 399 11.52 -11.29 -3.24
C ILE A 399 10.63 -12.54 -3.08
N ASP A 400 9.30 -12.39 -3.09
CA ASP A 400 8.35 -13.49 -2.93
C ASP A 400 7.58 -13.77 -4.23
N GLU A 401 6.60 -12.92 -4.55
CA GLU A 401 5.62 -13.15 -5.62
C GLU A 401 6.25 -13.14 -7.02
N MET A 402 6.94 -12.06 -7.38
CA MET A 402 7.57 -11.96 -8.71
C MET A 402 8.72 -12.94 -8.87
N HIS A 403 9.45 -13.23 -7.80
CA HIS A 403 10.48 -14.28 -7.82
C HIS A 403 9.86 -15.64 -8.16
N LEU A 404 8.74 -16.00 -7.51
CA LEU A 404 8.04 -17.23 -7.82
C LEU A 404 7.46 -17.22 -9.25
N GLN A 405 6.95 -16.07 -9.72
CA GLN A 405 6.45 -15.93 -11.08
C GLN A 405 7.57 -16.20 -12.10
N HIS A 406 8.75 -15.63 -11.86
CA HIS A 406 9.94 -15.84 -12.68
C HIS A 406 10.34 -17.32 -12.72
N GLU A 407 10.36 -18.00 -11.57
CA GLU A 407 10.71 -19.43 -11.52
C GLU A 407 9.72 -20.32 -12.31
N TYR A 408 8.42 -20.02 -12.26
CA TYR A 408 7.39 -20.86 -12.88
C TYR A 408 7.20 -20.59 -14.38
N PHE A 409 7.32 -19.33 -14.79
CA PHE A 409 6.92 -18.85 -16.11
C PHE A 409 8.06 -18.21 -16.91
N GLY A 410 9.18 -17.88 -16.28
CA GLY A 410 10.33 -17.26 -16.94
C GLY A 410 10.14 -15.78 -17.26
N PHE A 411 9.18 -15.12 -16.61
CA PHE A 411 8.97 -13.67 -16.66
C PHE A 411 8.41 -13.17 -15.33
N GLU A 412 8.57 -11.87 -15.10
CA GLU A 412 8.10 -11.13 -13.95
C GLU A 412 7.33 -9.89 -14.42
N ASP A 413 6.21 -9.58 -13.76
CA ASP A 413 5.34 -8.47 -14.15
C ASP A 413 5.04 -7.53 -12.98
N GLU A 414 5.92 -6.54 -12.80
CA GLU A 414 5.77 -5.53 -11.75
C GLU A 414 4.49 -4.70 -11.89
N SER A 415 3.99 -4.51 -13.12
CA SER A 415 2.76 -3.74 -13.34
C SER A 415 1.51 -4.38 -12.71
N LEU A 416 1.58 -5.69 -12.43
CA LEU A 416 0.54 -6.46 -11.78
C LEU A 416 0.83 -6.69 -10.29
N ALA A 417 1.86 -6.07 -9.70
CA ALA A 417 2.25 -6.32 -8.32
C ALA A 417 1.14 -6.04 -7.29
N TYR A 418 0.25 -5.09 -7.59
CA TYR A 418 -0.93 -4.79 -6.77
C TYR A 418 -2.15 -5.69 -7.03
N SER A 419 -2.10 -6.53 -8.08
CA SER A 419 -3.22 -7.34 -8.57
C SER A 419 -3.44 -8.56 -7.69
N ALA A 420 -4.57 -8.59 -6.98
CA ALA A 420 -5.06 -9.79 -6.31
C ALA A 420 -5.53 -10.87 -7.30
N TYR A 421 -5.89 -10.47 -8.54
CA TYR A 421 -6.11 -11.46 -9.59
C TYR A 421 -4.83 -12.24 -9.90
N THR A 422 -3.68 -11.57 -9.96
CA THR A 422 -2.41 -12.19 -10.37
C THR A 422 -1.64 -12.79 -9.20
N PHE A 423 -1.68 -12.19 -8.02
CA PHE A 423 -0.87 -12.60 -6.87
C PHE A 423 -1.69 -12.92 -5.62
N GLY A 424 -3.02 -12.78 -5.66
CA GLY A 424 -3.87 -12.91 -4.48
C GLY A 424 -3.84 -11.68 -3.57
N ASP A 425 -4.82 -11.59 -2.69
CA ASP A 425 -4.94 -10.45 -1.77
C ASP A 425 -3.76 -10.38 -0.78
N THR A 426 -3.31 -9.16 -0.46
CA THR A 426 -2.17 -8.90 0.44
C THR A 426 -2.48 -9.21 1.91
N PRO A 427 -1.49 -9.64 2.72
CA PRO A 427 -1.62 -9.74 4.18
C PRO A 427 -1.58 -8.39 4.90
N THR A 428 -1.12 -7.32 4.24
CA THR A 428 -1.24 -5.96 4.78
C THR A 428 -2.72 -5.57 4.93
N THR A 429 -3.01 -4.49 5.65
CA THR A 429 -4.39 -4.10 5.96
C THR A 429 -5.23 -3.89 4.70
N ILE A 430 -6.42 -4.52 4.66
CA ILE A 430 -7.46 -4.27 3.64
C ILE A 430 -8.70 -3.73 4.38
N PRO A 431 -8.85 -2.41 4.49
CA PRO A 431 -10.02 -1.78 5.10
C PRO A 431 -11.28 -2.08 4.30
N ARG A 432 -12.33 -2.59 4.94
CA ARG A 432 -13.56 -3.03 4.27
C ARG A 432 -14.76 -2.16 4.63
N GLY A 433 -15.60 -1.86 3.63
CA GLY A 433 -16.84 -1.11 3.78
C GLY A 433 -17.96 -1.62 2.86
N TYR A 434 -19.22 -1.41 3.24
CA TYR A 434 -20.32 -1.49 2.28
C TYR A 434 -20.56 -0.13 1.63
N LEU A 435 -21.12 -0.15 0.42
CA LEU A 435 -21.40 1.04 -0.35
C LEU A 435 -22.22 2.07 0.45
N GLY A 436 -21.68 3.27 0.61
CA GLY A 436 -22.30 4.36 1.39
C GLY A 436 -22.07 4.29 2.90
N ASP A 437 -21.26 3.37 3.41
CA ASP A 437 -20.86 3.40 4.82
C ASP A 437 -20.00 4.63 5.11
N PRO A 438 -20.31 5.45 6.13
CA PRO A 438 -19.41 6.50 6.60
C PRO A 438 -18.14 5.86 7.15
N THR A 439 -16.99 6.44 6.81
CA THR A 439 -15.68 5.86 7.14
C THR A 439 -14.72 6.93 7.60
N LYS A 440 -13.99 6.65 8.69
CA LYS A 440 -12.86 7.46 9.17
C LYS A 440 -11.59 6.62 9.18
N TRP A 441 -10.50 7.21 8.70
CA TRP A 441 -9.18 6.58 8.74
C TRP A 441 -8.32 7.31 9.76
N ARG A 442 -7.58 6.55 10.55
CA ARG A 442 -6.70 7.03 11.59
C ARG A 442 -5.29 6.63 11.17
N ILE A 443 -4.50 7.59 10.70
CA ILE A 443 -3.15 7.33 10.19
C ILE A 443 -2.15 7.63 11.30
N VAL A 444 -1.25 6.69 11.54
CA VAL A 444 -0.26 6.74 12.63
C VAL A 444 1.11 6.40 12.07
N HIS A 445 2.14 7.15 12.45
CA HIS A 445 3.53 6.75 12.21
C HIS A 445 4.03 5.89 13.37
N GLY A 446 4.07 4.58 13.20
CA GLY A 446 4.54 3.64 14.23
C GLY A 446 6.06 3.55 14.36
N GLY A 447 6.82 4.07 13.40
CA GLY A 447 8.27 3.97 13.36
C GLY A 447 8.99 5.16 14.00
N SER A 448 10.28 5.33 13.68
CA SER A 448 11.12 6.37 14.29
C SER A 448 12.04 7.14 13.34
N GLU A 449 12.14 6.76 12.07
CA GLU A 449 13.24 7.22 11.21
C GLU A 449 12.80 8.05 10.01
N VAL A 450 11.96 7.50 9.13
CA VAL A 450 11.69 8.12 7.84
C VAL A 450 10.26 8.61 7.75
N PHE A 451 10.02 9.59 6.88
CA PHE A 451 8.67 10.05 6.62
C PHE A 451 7.95 9.04 5.71
N HIS A 452 6.65 8.90 5.94
CA HIS A 452 5.76 8.11 5.09
C HIS A 452 4.68 9.01 4.52
N SER A 453 4.21 8.69 3.32
CA SER A 453 3.25 9.52 2.60
C SER A 453 2.01 8.70 2.30
N HIS A 454 0.99 8.75 3.16
CA HIS A 454 -0.27 8.06 2.93
C HIS A 454 -0.92 8.66 1.67
N HIS A 455 -0.98 7.86 0.61
CA HIS A 455 -1.64 8.23 -0.63
C HIS A 455 -2.63 7.15 -1.04
N PRO A 456 -3.93 7.41 -0.90
CA PRO A 456 -4.96 6.57 -1.46
C PRO A 456 -5.35 7.01 -2.88
N HIS A 457 -5.69 6.02 -3.70
CA HIS A 457 -6.22 6.12 -5.05
C HIS A 457 -7.75 6.08 -5.01
N SER A 458 -8.39 7.03 -5.68
CA SER A 458 -9.84 7.00 -5.94
C SER A 458 -10.29 8.24 -6.72
N GLY A 459 -11.40 8.10 -7.44
CA GLY A 459 -12.09 9.21 -8.10
C GLY A 459 -12.61 10.33 -7.17
N SER A 460 -12.53 10.19 -5.85
CA SER A 460 -12.87 11.32 -4.97
C SER A 460 -12.27 11.22 -3.59
N ILE A 461 -11.20 10.42 -3.42
CA ILE A 461 -10.55 10.29 -2.12
C ILE A 461 -9.72 11.54 -1.83
N ARG A 462 -10.43 12.48 -1.23
CA ARG A 462 -9.87 13.71 -0.72
C ARG A 462 -10.54 13.97 0.62
N TRP A 463 -9.84 14.68 1.47
CA TRP A 463 -10.34 15.10 2.78
C TRP A 463 -9.90 16.54 3.01
N GLN A 464 -10.50 17.17 4.02
CA GLN A 464 -10.04 18.47 4.47
C GLN A 464 -8.73 18.30 5.24
N ARG A 465 -7.69 19.07 4.87
CA ARG A 465 -6.42 19.12 5.62
C ARG A 465 -6.63 19.39 7.12
N SER A 466 -7.63 20.21 7.46
CA SER A 466 -8.07 20.41 8.84
C SER A 466 -9.50 19.86 8.99
N PRO A 467 -9.65 18.63 9.52
CA PRO A 467 -10.96 18.08 9.86
C PRO A 467 -11.75 19.05 10.77
N ARG A 468 -13.07 19.13 10.59
CA ARG A 468 -13.97 20.03 11.33
C ARG A 468 -13.73 21.54 11.14
N ALA A 469 -12.90 21.96 10.18
CA ALA A 469 -12.82 23.37 9.79
C ALA A 469 -14.17 23.88 9.22
N SER A 470 -14.98 22.98 8.67
CA SER A 470 -16.36 23.26 8.25
C SER A 470 -17.38 22.49 9.08
N ASP A 471 -18.58 23.07 9.21
CA ASP A 471 -19.72 22.48 9.92
C ASP A 471 -20.45 21.37 9.12
N GLN A 472 -19.87 20.91 8.00
CA GLN A 472 -20.47 19.88 7.12
C GLN A 472 -19.74 18.54 7.27
N ASP A 473 -20.50 17.47 7.48
CA ASP A 473 -20.00 16.10 7.55
C ASP A 473 -19.83 15.50 6.15
N PHE A 474 -18.82 15.96 5.41
CA PHE A 474 -18.55 15.47 4.05
C PHE A 474 -18.30 13.95 4.00
N TRP A 475 -17.77 13.38 5.08
CA TRP A 475 -17.43 11.96 5.19
C TRP A 475 -18.63 11.02 5.28
N ALA A 476 -19.82 11.52 5.62
CA ALA A 476 -21.07 10.75 5.65
C ALA A 476 -22.01 11.09 4.48
N ALA A 477 -21.67 12.06 3.63
CA ALA A 477 -22.57 12.61 2.62
C ALA A 477 -22.96 11.60 1.51
N GLY A 478 -22.17 10.54 1.31
CA GLY A 478 -22.40 9.49 0.30
C GLY A 478 -23.36 8.38 0.73
N ALA A 479 -23.93 8.46 1.94
CA ALA A 479 -24.68 7.37 2.56
C ALA A 479 -25.95 6.95 1.81
N ASP A 480 -26.59 7.88 1.10
CA ASP A 480 -27.86 7.64 0.40
C ASP A 480 -27.71 7.77 -1.13
N GLY A 481 -26.49 7.61 -1.65
CA GLY A 481 -26.19 7.57 -3.08
C GLY A 481 -25.18 8.61 -3.54
N PRO A 482 -24.98 8.73 -4.86
CA PRO A 482 -23.90 9.51 -5.45
C PRO A 482 -24.10 11.03 -5.34
N ILE A 483 -22.99 11.72 -5.15
CA ILE A 483 -22.85 13.18 -5.06
C ILE A 483 -22.22 13.69 -6.36
N LYS A 484 -23.06 14.10 -7.32
CA LYS A 484 -22.61 14.58 -8.65
C LYS A 484 -22.16 16.04 -8.67
N TYR A 485 -22.58 16.82 -7.67
CA TYR A 485 -22.21 18.23 -7.54
C TYR A 485 -21.65 18.52 -6.15
N PRO A 486 -20.45 17.99 -5.82
CA PRO A 486 -19.84 18.25 -4.52
C PRO A 486 -19.48 19.73 -4.36
N VAL A 487 -19.45 20.20 -3.12
CA VAL A 487 -19.10 21.59 -2.78
C VAL A 487 -17.67 21.89 -3.23
N VAL A 488 -17.46 22.83 -4.15
CA VAL A 488 -16.13 23.10 -4.72
C VAL A 488 -15.24 23.89 -3.77
N ARG A 489 -15.80 24.85 -3.02
CA ARG A 489 -15.03 25.75 -2.12
C ARG A 489 -15.33 25.43 -0.66
N THR A 490 -14.29 25.07 0.08
CA THR A 490 -14.33 24.74 1.52
C THR A 490 -13.48 25.73 2.33
N LYS A 491 -13.65 25.73 3.65
CA LYS A 491 -12.86 26.55 4.59
C LYS A 491 -11.41 26.04 4.73
N SER A 492 -11.22 24.71 4.65
CA SER A 492 -9.92 24.05 4.56
C SER A 492 -9.67 23.62 3.13
N ASP A 493 -8.41 23.68 2.70
CA ASP A 493 -7.99 23.03 1.47
C ASP A 493 -8.23 21.52 1.54
N ARG A 494 -8.42 20.93 0.37
CA ARG A 494 -8.53 19.49 0.21
C ARG A 494 -7.18 18.91 -0.19
N VAL A 495 -6.87 17.77 0.38
CA VAL A 495 -5.68 17.00 0.07
C VAL A 495 -6.07 15.54 -0.17
N ASP A 496 -5.23 14.84 -0.90
CA ASP A 496 -5.32 13.43 -1.29
C ASP A 496 -4.03 12.67 -0.96
N VAL A 497 -3.09 13.36 -0.31
CA VAL A 497 -1.85 12.79 0.21
C VAL A 497 -1.54 13.46 1.53
N GLU A 498 -1.13 12.65 2.51
CA GLU A 498 -0.70 13.14 3.81
C GLU A 498 0.66 12.57 4.16
N VAL A 499 1.62 13.44 4.47
CA VAL A 499 2.95 13.05 4.92
C VAL A 499 2.93 12.99 6.43
N ILE A 500 3.35 11.86 6.98
CA ILE A 500 3.50 11.63 8.41
C ILE A 500 4.96 11.38 8.75
N GLY A 501 5.45 12.12 9.74
CA GLY A 501 6.74 11.91 10.37
C GLY A 501 6.64 11.03 11.61
N PRO A 502 7.80 10.60 12.15
CA PRO A 502 7.86 9.91 13.43
C PRO A 502 7.06 10.63 14.49
N SER A 503 6.33 9.88 15.32
CA SER A 503 5.48 10.43 16.38
C SER A 503 4.28 11.26 15.91
N GLU A 504 3.91 11.25 14.62
CA GLU A 504 2.70 11.93 14.13
C GLU A 504 1.52 10.96 14.00
N ALA A 505 0.33 11.46 14.32
CA ALA A 505 -0.93 10.77 14.12
C ALA A 505 -1.99 11.78 13.67
N LEU A 506 -2.87 11.35 12.75
CA LEU A 506 -3.87 12.22 12.15
C LEU A 506 -5.14 11.46 11.75
N ASP A 507 -6.23 12.20 11.70
CA ASP A 507 -7.54 11.70 11.32
C ASP A 507 -7.89 12.15 9.90
N LEU A 508 -8.35 11.20 9.09
CA LEU A 508 -8.83 11.43 7.74
C LEU A 508 -10.34 11.16 7.67
N GLU A 509 -11.06 12.19 7.23
CA GLU A 509 -12.49 12.16 6.96
C GLU A 509 -12.70 12.25 5.44
N ALA A 510 -12.58 11.10 4.76
CA ALA A 510 -12.65 11.03 3.30
C ALA A 510 -14.07 11.35 2.79
N GLU A 511 -14.19 12.25 1.81
CA GLU A 511 -15.48 12.75 1.33
C GLU A 511 -16.33 11.65 0.66
N GLY A 512 -17.50 11.37 1.25
CA GLY A 512 -18.46 10.38 0.75
C GLY A 512 -18.33 8.98 1.35
N GLY A 513 -17.31 8.72 2.19
CA GLY A 513 -17.15 7.45 2.89
C GLY A 513 -16.82 6.27 1.96
N ALA A 514 -17.27 5.07 2.29
CA ALA A 514 -17.09 3.88 1.47
C ALA A 514 -17.79 4.03 0.10
N GLY A 515 -17.00 3.99 -0.97
CA GLY A 515 -17.44 4.23 -2.34
C GLY A 515 -17.45 5.71 -2.74
N GLN A 516 -17.07 6.58 -1.81
CA GLN A 516 -16.85 8.02 -2.00
C GLN A 516 -18.02 8.75 -2.67
N SER A 517 -17.76 9.93 -3.24
CA SER A 517 -18.80 10.75 -3.86
C SER A 517 -19.46 10.09 -5.07
N GLN A 518 -18.82 9.10 -5.70
CA GLN A 518 -19.38 8.40 -6.86
C GLN A 518 -20.28 7.24 -6.50
N HIS A 519 -20.26 6.81 -5.24
CA HIS A 519 -20.99 5.65 -4.76
C HIS A 519 -20.62 4.40 -5.57
N LEU A 520 -19.31 4.11 -5.59
CA LEU A 520 -18.62 3.06 -6.35
C LEU A 520 -18.24 1.85 -5.49
N ALA A 521 -18.55 0.64 -5.95
CA ALA A 521 -17.94 -0.59 -5.42
C ALA A 521 -16.68 -0.91 -6.24
N GLY A 522 -15.60 -1.28 -5.56
CA GLY A 522 -14.27 -1.38 -6.16
C GLY A 522 -13.17 -1.47 -5.11
N GLU A 523 -11.93 -1.40 -5.58
CA GLU A 523 -10.71 -1.33 -4.78
C GLU A 523 -10.11 0.08 -4.82
N PHE A 524 -9.67 0.55 -3.67
CA PHE A 524 -9.10 1.87 -3.48
C PHE A 524 -7.69 1.70 -2.92
N LEU A 525 -6.69 1.61 -3.80
CA LEU A 525 -5.28 1.44 -3.40
C LEU A 525 -4.89 2.50 -2.40
N PHE A 526 -4.06 2.14 -1.42
CA PHE A 526 -3.32 3.12 -0.65
C PHE A 526 -1.92 2.59 -0.37
N HIS A 527 -0.95 3.48 -0.39
CA HIS A 527 0.43 3.10 -0.16
C HIS A 527 1.23 4.27 0.43
N CYS A 528 2.48 4.00 0.81
CA CYS A 528 3.42 5.08 1.04
C CYS A 528 3.91 5.62 -0.31
N HIS A 529 3.68 6.89 -0.63
CA HIS A 529 4.03 7.51 -1.92
C HIS A 529 5.54 7.82 -2.09
N VAL A 530 6.39 7.16 -1.30
CA VAL A 530 7.84 7.08 -1.53
C VAL A 530 8.08 5.77 -2.27
N ALA A 531 8.61 5.84 -3.50
CA ALA A 531 8.66 4.69 -4.41
C ALA A 531 9.23 3.42 -3.78
N HIS A 532 10.43 3.52 -3.18
CA HIS A 532 11.06 2.38 -2.53
C HIS A 532 10.27 1.80 -1.36
N HIS A 533 9.38 2.56 -0.72
CA HIS A 533 8.62 2.06 0.44
C HIS A 533 7.48 1.14 0.02
N TYR A 534 6.69 1.51 -0.99
CA TYR A 534 5.59 0.65 -1.43
C TYR A 534 6.10 -0.63 -2.08
N VAL A 535 7.16 -0.56 -2.89
CA VAL A 535 7.78 -1.75 -3.52
C VAL A 535 8.39 -2.68 -2.46
N ALA A 536 8.94 -2.11 -1.37
CA ALA A 536 9.46 -2.87 -0.23
C ALA A 536 8.37 -3.45 0.69
N GLY A 537 7.09 -3.16 0.43
CA GLY A 537 5.94 -3.83 1.06
C GLY A 537 4.96 -2.96 1.84
N MET A 538 5.05 -1.64 1.71
CA MET A 538 4.19 -0.67 2.42
C MET A 538 3.01 -0.19 1.56
N TRP A 539 2.06 -1.08 1.33
CA TRP A 539 0.86 -0.82 0.53
C TRP A 539 -0.33 -1.70 0.99
N GLY A 540 -1.53 -1.35 0.55
CA GLY A 540 -2.79 -2.09 0.74
C GLY A 540 -3.89 -1.47 -0.12
N TYR A 541 -5.14 -1.91 -0.01
CA TYR A 541 -6.27 -1.23 -0.65
C TYR A 541 -7.51 -1.31 0.24
N GLY A 542 -8.38 -0.31 0.15
CA GLY A 542 -9.72 -0.37 0.72
C GLY A 542 -10.65 -1.12 -0.23
N ARG A 543 -11.47 -2.04 0.28
CA ARG A 543 -12.46 -2.80 -0.51
C ARG A 543 -13.88 -2.36 -0.15
N VAL A 544 -14.64 -1.95 -1.18
CA VAL A 544 -16.04 -1.55 -1.00
C VAL A 544 -16.96 -2.52 -1.72
N TYR A 545 -17.88 -3.11 -0.97
CA TYR A 545 -18.85 -4.09 -1.47
C TYR A 545 -20.22 -3.46 -1.71
N ASN A 546 -20.89 -3.91 -2.77
CA ASN A 546 -22.32 -3.63 -3.02
C ASN A 546 -23.26 -4.77 -2.57
N THR A 547 -22.72 -5.89 -2.07
CA THR A 547 -23.51 -7.02 -1.56
C THR A 547 -22.97 -7.53 -0.25
N LEU A 548 -23.86 -8.11 0.57
CA LEU A 548 -23.55 -8.59 1.91
C LEU A 548 -22.56 -9.76 1.86
N GLN A 549 -21.41 -9.61 2.52
CA GLN A 549 -20.31 -10.58 2.55
C GLN A 549 -20.46 -11.55 3.73
N VAL A 550 -21.41 -12.47 3.61
CA VAL A 550 -21.68 -13.51 4.62
C VAL A 550 -22.02 -14.85 3.97
N GLY A 551 -21.47 -15.94 4.50
CA GLY A 551 -21.81 -17.30 4.06
C GLY A 551 -21.70 -17.52 2.55
N GLN A 552 -22.80 -17.90 1.89
CA GLN A 552 -22.81 -18.13 0.43
C GLN A 552 -22.80 -16.84 -0.41
N GLY A 553 -22.91 -15.67 0.23
CA GLY A 553 -22.83 -14.36 -0.43
C GLY A 553 -21.41 -13.85 -0.64
N HIS A 554 -20.39 -14.56 -0.14
CA HIS A 554 -18.99 -14.16 -0.29
C HIS A 554 -18.56 -14.09 -1.75
N THR A 555 -17.94 -12.96 -2.09
CA THR A 555 -17.29 -12.75 -3.38
C THR A 555 -15.77 -12.84 -3.31
N ASP A 556 -15.20 -12.92 -2.10
CA ASP A 556 -13.76 -13.11 -1.87
C ASP A 556 -13.49 -14.15 -0.75
N THR A 557 -12.24 -14.20 -0.26
CA THR A 557 -11.80 -15.13 0.80
C THR A 557 -11.80 -14.50 2.20
N MET A 558 -12.32 -13.30 2.36
CA MET A 558 -12.29 -12.57 3.63
C MET A 558 -13.34 -13.10 4.63
N PRO A 559 -13.17 -12.88 5.94
CA PRO A 559 -14.16 -13.27 6.93
C PRO A 559 -15.48 -12.52 6.77
N ASP A 560 -16.57 -13.13 7.27
CA ASP A 560 -17.90 -12.51 7.36
C ASP A 560 -17.82 -11.08 7.92
N MET A 561 -18.60 -10.17 7.33
CA MET A 561 -18.57 -8.74 7.68
C MET A 561 -19.95 -8.19 8.01
N ARG A 562 -20.05 -7.49 9.14
CA ARG A 562 -21.29 -6.86 9.62
C ARG A 562 -21.56 -5.51 8.97
N GLU A 563 -22.83 -5.20 8.79
CA GLU A 563 -23.31 -3.84 8.50
C GLU A 563 -23.19 -2.93 9.73
N LEU A 564 -23.11 -1.62 9.51
CA LEU A 564 -23.17 -0.63 10.59
C LEU A 564 -24.54 -0.69 11.31
N PRO A 565 -24.60 -0.43 12.64
CA PRO A 565 -25.82 -0.57 13.42
C PRO A 565 -27.00 0.29 12.95
N ASP A 566 -26.76 1.56 12.60
CA ASP A 566 -27.76 2.52 12.10
C ASP A 566 -28.40 2.16 10.75
N ARG A 567 -27.89 1.12 10.06
CA ARG A 567 -28.27 0.79 8.68
C ARG A 567 -28.34 -0.69 8.37
N GLN A 568 -28.54 -1.52 9.39
CA GLN A 568 -28.71 -2.97 9.21
C GLN A 568 -29.82 -3.30 8.20
N GLY A 569 -29.55 -4.26 7.33
CA GLY A 569 -30.48 -4.74 6.31
C GLY A 569 -30.50 -3.91 5.03
N ARG A 570 -29.64 -2.89 4.87
CA ARG A 570 -29.50 -2.16 3.60
C ARG A 570 -28.89 -3.05 2.52
N MET A 571 -27.82 -3.77 2.85
CA MET A 571 -27.14 -4.67 1.93
C MET A 571 -27.90 -5.97 1.75
N LYS A 572 -27.91 -6.48 0.52
CA LYS A 572 -28.53 -7.75 0.16
C LYS A 572 -27.47 -8.78 -0.22
N ILE A 573 -27.78 -10.05 0.03
CA ILE A 573 -26.96 -11.16 -0.45
C ILE A 573 -27.03 -11.19 -1.98
N GLY A 574 -25.88 -11.33 -2.63
CA GLY A 574 -25.80 -11.45 -4.09
C GLY A 574 -26.56 -12.68 -4.61
N VAL A 575 -27.16 -12.55 -5.78
CA VAL A 575 -27.94 -13.61 -6.44
C VAL A 575 -27.37 -13.95 -7.80
N SER A 576 -27.53 -15.19 -8.25
CA SER A 576 -27.16 -15.60 -9.60
C SER A 576 -28.07 -14.97 -10.67
N SER A 577 -27.58 -14.89 -11.90
CA SER A 577 -28.28 -14.23 -13.01
C SER A 577 -29.69 -14.77 -13.30
N ASP A 578 -29.97 -16.06 -13.06
CA ASP A 578 -31.31 -16.64 -13.21
C ASP A 578 -32.34 -16.01 -12.26
N LYS A 579 -31.89 -15.52 -11.09
CA LYS A 579 -32.75 -14.87 -10.09
C LYS A 579 -33.09 -13.42 -10.42
N LEU A 580 -32.39 -12.81 -11.38
CA LEU A 580 -32.75 -11.49 -11.90
C LEU A 580 -33.94 -11.58 -12.88
N ILE A 581 -34.20 -12.74 -13.47
CA ILE A 581 -35.27 -12.89 -14.47
C ILE A 581 -36.63 -12.56 -13.85
N GLY A 582 -37.35 -11.63 -14.45
CA GLY A 582 -38.67 -11.19 -14.01
C GLY A 582 -38.64 -10.06 -12.98
N THR A 583 -37.46 -9.62 -12.52
CA THR A 583 -37.33 -8.48 -11.61
C THR A 583 -37.31 -7.16 -12.38
N THR A 584 -37.54 -6.06 -11.66
CA THR A 584 -37.27 -4.71 -12.14
C THR A 584 -36.26 -4.08 -11.20
N VAL A 585 -35.11 -3.71 -11.74
CA VAL A 585 -34.00 -3.11 -10.99
C VAL A 585 -34.02 -1.59 -11.16
N ASP A 586 -33.48 -0.87 -10.18
CA ASP A 586 -33.60 0.60 -10.10
C ASP A 586 -32.24 1.26 -9.83
N TRP A 587 -31.83 2.17 -10.72
CA TRP A 587 -30.62 2.97 -10.62
C TRP A 587 -30.96 4.42 -10.28
N PHE A 588 -31.42 4.64 -9.04
CA PHE A 588 -31.85 5.96 -8.55
C PHE A 588 -32.89 6.65 -9.45
N GLY A 589 -33.93 5.92 -9.84
CA GLY A 589 -35.04 6.36 -10.67
C GLY A 589 -35.02 5.77 -12.09
N LYS A 590 -33.85 5.40 -12.60
CA LYS A 590 -33.74 4.74 -13.92
C LYS A 590 -33.96 3.24 -13.78
N LYS A 591 -35.09 2.75 -14.31
CA LYS A 591 -35.54 1.37 -14.11
C LYS A 591 -35.29 0.48 -15.33
N PHE A 592 -34.96 -0.77 -15.06
CA PHE A 592 -34.75 -1.81 -16.08
C PHE A 592 -35.53 -3.06 -15.71
N LYS A 593 -36.32 -3.60 -16.64
CA LYS A 593 -37.03 -4.86 -16.47
C LYS A 593 -36.21 -5.99 -17.07
N ILE A 594 -35.75 -6.92 -16.23
CA ILE A 594 -34.94 -8.05 -16.67
C ILE A 594 -35.86 -9.19 -17.10
N VAL A 595 -35.66 -9.70 -18.31
CA VAL A 595 -36.48 -10.75 -18.91
C VAL A 595 -35.65 -11.96 -19.31
N ASP A 596 -36.33 -13.08 -19.49
CA ASP A 596 -35.71 -14.33 -19.90
C ASP A 596 -35.14 -14.24 -21.32
N ARG A 597 -34.31 -15.24 -21.67
CA ARG A 597 -33.56 -15.24 -22.93
C ARG A 597 -34.41 -15.32 -24.20
N LYS A 598 -35.68 -15.71 -24.11
CA LYS A 598 -36.58 -15.85 -25.25
C LYS A 598 -37.13 -14.49 -25.70
N GLN A 599 -37.05 -13.48 -24.84
CA GLN A 599 -37.48 -12.12 -25.13
C GLN A 599 -36.30 -11.30 -25.63
N LYS A 600 -36.52 -10.49 -26.68
CA LYS A 600 -35.48 -9.57 -27.18
C LYS A 600 -35.39 -8.35 -26.30
N THR A 601 -34.18 -7.84 -26.13
CA THR A 601 -33.94 -6.56 -25.48
C THR A 601 -34.58 -5.42 -26.27
N ASN A 602 -35.20 -4.48 -25.55
CA ASN A 602 -35.81 -3.27 -26.07
C ASN A 602 -35.45 -2.07 -25.18
N TRP A 603 -34.40 -1.35 -25.59
CA TRP A 603 -33.91 -0.14 -24.93
C TRP A 603 -34.83 1.07 -25.04
N LYS A 604 -35.77 1.05 -25.98
CA LYS A 604 -36.72 2.14 -26.22
C LYS A 604 -37.99 2.01 -25.37
N ALA A 605 -38.16 0.91 -24.64
CA ALA A 605 -39.27 0.74 -23.70
C ALA A 605 -39.04 1.57 -22.42
N ASP A 606 -40.12 1.88 -21.71
CA ASP A 606 -40.08 2.53 -20.39
C ASP A 606 -40.90 1.70 -19.37
N PRO A 607 -40.25 1.02 -18.40
CA PRO A 607 -38.80 0.86 -18.26
C PRO A 607 -38.18 0.04 -19.39
N ALA A 608 -36.88 0.20 -19.62
CA ALA A 608 -36.15 -0.58 -20.63
C ALA A 608 -36.26 -2.08 -20.34
N ILE A 609 -36.54 -2.89 -21.36
CA ILE A 609 -36.68 -4.34 -21.22
C ILE A 609 -35.36 -4.97 -21.66
N VAL A 610 -34.65 -5.65 -20.76
CA VAL A 610 -33.31 -6.18 -21.05
C VAL A 610 -33.28 -7.69 -20.83
N ASN A 611 -32.86 -8.42 -21.87
CA ASN A 611 -32.60 -9.84 -21.79
C ASN A 611 -31.48 -10.10 -20.79
N VAL A 612 -31.64 -11.10 -19.92
CA VAL A 612 -30.63 -11.46 -18.90
C VAL A 612 -29.24 -11.72 -19.50
N LYS A 613 -29.16 -12.28 -20.72
CA LYS A 613 -27.88 -12.48 -21.40
C LYS A 613 -27.23 -11.14 -21.73
N ASP A 614 -28.01 -10.21 -22.29
CA ASP A 614 -27.50 -8.91 -22.67
C ASP A 614 -27.08 -8.10 -21.45
N TRP A 615 -27.83 -8.21 -20.35
CA TRP A 615 -27.53 -7.57 -19.07
C TRP A 615 -26.21 -8.05 -18.47
N VAL A 616 -25.99 -9.36 -18.41
CA VAL A 616 -24.75 -9.94 -17.86
C VAL A 616 -23.53 -9.53 -18.68
N GLU A 617 -23.60 -9.67 -20.00
CA GLU A 617 -22.47 -9.40 -20.89
C GLU A 617 -22.06 -7.92 -20.96
N MET A 618 -22.82 -6.99 -20.36
CA MET A 618 -22.39 -5.59 -20.20
C MET A 618 -21.34 -5.39 -19.11
N TYR A 619 -21.29 -6.30 -18.13
CA TYR A 619 -20.34 -6.23 -17.01
C TYR A 619 -19.10 -7.09 -17.24
N LEU A 620 -19.18 -8.06 -18.15
CA LEU A 620 -18.17 -9.10 -18.27
C LEU A 620 -17.25 -8.84 -19.47
N PRO A 621 -15.94 -9.10 -19.34
CA PRO A 621 -15.04 -9.15 -20.48
C PRO A 621 -15.56 -10.10 -21.57
N ALA A 622 -15.06 -9.92 -22.80
CA ALA A 622 -15.43 -10.77 -23.91
C ALA A 622 -15.21 -12.26 -23.57
N GLN A 623 -16.21 -13.09 -23.83
CA GLN A 623 -16.14 -14.52 -23.52
C GLN A 623 -15.10 -15.19 -24.43
N GLY A 624 -14.11 -15.86 -23.85
CA GLY A 624 -13.10 -16.59 -24.62
C GLY A 624 -12.00 -17.18 -23.75
N LYS A 625 -11.22 -18.09 -24.33
CA LYS A 625 -10.06 -18.68 -23.64
C LYS A 625 -8.81 -17.87 -23.99
N PRO A 626 -8.09 -17.31 -23.00
CA PRO A 626 -6.81 -16.65 -23.24
C PRO A 626 -5.87 -17.52 -24.08
N GLY A 627 -5.30 -16.97 -25.15
CA GLY A 627 -4.43 -17.73 -26.07
C GLY A 627 -5.09 -18.89 -26.81
N HIS A 628 -6.43 -18.93 -26.83
CA HIS A 628 -7.24 -19.99 -27.45
C HIS A 628 -6.92 -21.41 -26.97
N THR A 629 -6.44 -21.56 -25.74
CA THR A 629 -6.04 -22.86 -25.17
C THR A 629 -6.86 -23.24 -23.94
N ASP A 630 -7.02 -24.54 -23.73
CA ASP A 630 -7.71 -25.12 -22.56
C ASP A 630 -6.78 -25.40 -21.38
N ASP A 631 -5.47 -25.33 -21.59
CA ASP A 631 -4.44 -25.57 -20.58
C ASP A 631 -4.24 -24.33 -19.68
N GLU A 632 -4.21 -24.50 -18.35
CA GLU A 632 -4.03 -23.41 -17.39
C GLU A 632 -2.73 -22.65 -17.64
N LYS A 633 -1.61 -23.36 -17.76
CA LYS A 633 -0.30 -22.76 -18.02
C LYS A 633 -0.28 -22.07 -19.38
N GLY A 634 -0.85 -22.67 -20.40
CA GLY A 634 -0.99 -22.08 -21.73
C GLY A 634 -1.77 -20.76 -21.70
N GLN A 635 -2.86 -20.67 -20.93
CA GLN A 635 -3.62 -19.43 -20.78
C GLN A 635 -2.78 -18.34 -20.09
N ILE A 636 -2.01 -18.69 -19.05
CA ILE A 636 -1.12 -17.75 -18.35
C ILE A 636 -0.02 -17.24 -19.29
N MET A 637 0.67 -18.15 -19.98
CA MET A 637 1.78 -17.83 -20.89
C MET A 637 1.33 -17.05 -22.14
N SER A 638 0.05 -17.11 -22.51
CA SER A 638 -0.50 -16.31 -23.60
C SER A 638 -0.52 -14.81 -23.30
N TYR A 639 -0.57 -14.45 -22.01
CA TYR A 639 -0.60 -13.06 -21.54
C TYR A 639 -1.72 -12.22 -22.20
N ASP A 640 -2.83 -12.89 -22.53
CA ASP A 640 -3.99 -12.34 -23.22
C ASP A 640 -5.02 -11.81 -22.23
N ALA A 641 -5.22 -10.49 -22.25
CA ALA A 641 -6.23 -9.78 -21.45
C ALA A 641 -7.52 -9.48 -22.24
N THR A 642 -7.60 -9.84 -23.52
CA THR A 642 -8.73 -9.45 -24.39
C THR A 642 -9.99 -10.27 -24.16
N VAL A 643 -9.85 -11.45 -23.54
CA VAL A 643 -10.94 -12.38 -23.26
C VAL A 643 -10.87 -12.95 -21.85
N TRP A 644 -12.01 -13.38 -21.33
CA TRP A 644 -12.13 -14.07 -20.06
C TRP A 644 -12.88 -15.39 -20.25
N ASP A 645 -12.35 -16.48 -19.67
CA ASP A 645 -12.89 -17.83 -19.86
C ASP A 645 -14.08 -18.04 -18.92
N TRP A 646 -15.15 -17.25 -19.04
CA TRP A 646 -16.40 -17.44 -18.29
C TRP A 646 -17.43 -18.21 -19.15
N LYS A 647 -18.43 -18.85 -18.53
CA LYS A 647 -19.41 -19.72 -19.24
C LYS A 647 -20.83 -19.55 -18.75
N TRP A 648 -21.78 -19.97 -19.59
CA TRP A 648 -23.18 -20.11 -19.22
C TRP A 648 -23.52 -21.55 -18.83
N ASP A 649 -24.25 -21.71 -17.73
CA ASP A 649 -24.85 -22.96 -17.26
C ASP A 649 -26.36 -22.74 -17.11
N GLY A 650 -27.13 -23.10 -18.14
CA GLY A 650 -28.51 -22.64 -18.27
C GLY A 650 -28.55 -21.11 -18.26
N ASP A 651 -29.37 -20.52 -17.38
CA ASP A 651 -29.48 -19.07 -17.18
C ASP A 651 -28.51 -18.51 -16.12
N VAL A 652 -27.60 -19.33 -15.58
CA VAL A 652 -26.57 -18.92 -14.61
C VAL A 652 -25.25 -18.61 -15.32
N ALA A 653 -24.76 -17.39 -15.17
CA ALA A 653 -23.42 -17.01 -15.59
C ALA A 653 -22.41 -17.52 -14.55
N ARG A 654 -21.34 -18.16 -15.03
CA ARG A 654 -20.26 -18.70 -14.20
C ARG A 654 -18.93 -18.12 -14.63
N GLY A 655 -18.07 -17.81 -13.66
CA GLY A 655 -16.73 -17.30 -13.90
C GLY A 655 -15.81 -18.34 -14.52
N GLU A 656 -14.51 -18.06 -14.47
CA GLU A 656 -13.51 -18.99 -14.97
C GLU A 656 -13.24 -20.19 -14.04
N ARG A 657 -12.49 -21.16 -14.56
CA ARG A 657 -12.07 -22.34 -13.79
C ARG A 657 -11.14 -21.88 -12.68
N GLU A 658 -11.35 -22.35 -11.45
CA GLU A 658 -10.44 -21.98 -10.36
C GLU A 658 -9.04 -22.55 -10.57
N SER A 659 -8.02 -21.74 -10.22
CA SER A 659 -6.61 -22.05 -10.43
C SER A 659 -6.16 -23.28 -9.63
N THR A 660 -5.29 -24.10 -10.23
CA THR A 660 -4.65 -25.25 -9.55
C THR A 660 -3.27 -24.91 -8.99
N ALA A 661 -2.79 -23.68 -9.22
CA ALA A 661 -1.51 -23.22 -8.69
C ALA A 661 -1.56 -23.16 -7.16
N LYS A 662 -0.61 -23.85 -6.51
CA LYS A 662 -0.43 -23.76 -5.06
C LYS A 662 0.13 -22.39 -4.73
N ASN A 663 -0.54 -21.64 -3.87
CA ASN A 663 -0.11 -20.31 -3.42
C ASN A 663 -0.52 -20.13 -1.95
N PRO A 664 0.29 -19.49 -1.09
CA PRO A 664 -0.06 -19.30 0.31
C PRO A 664 -1.25 -18.36 0.55
N LYS A 665 -1.64 -17.51 -0.42
CA LYS A 665 -2.65 -16.46 -0.27
C LYS A 665 -4.07 -16.90 -0.59
N TYR A 666 -4.25 -18.00 -1.32
CA TYR A 666 -5.56 -18.52 -1.66
C TYR A 666 -5.55 -20.04 -1.89
N PRO A 667 -6.68 -20.74 -1.66
CA PRO A 667 -6.75 -22.19 -1.87
C PRO A 667 -6.70 -22.55 -3.35
N ALA A 668 -5.89 -23.55 -3.69
CA ALA A 668 -5.84 -24.12 -5.03
C ALA A 668 -7.01 -25.09 -5.25
N ALA A 669 -7.56 -25.10 -6.46
CA ALA A 669 -8.52 -26.10 -6.88
C ALA A 669 -7.84 -27.47 -7.12
N ASP A 670 -8.57 -28.55 -6.82
CA ASP A 670 -8.05 -29.92 -7.02
C ASP A 670 -7.75 -30.24 -8.49
N LYS A 671 -8.46 -29.58 -9.42
CA LYS A 671 -8.32 -29.79 -10.87
C LYS A 671 -8.80 -28.57 -11.66
N TRP A 672 -8.13 -28.34 -12.78
CA TRP A 672 -8.52 -27.34 -13.77
C TRP A 672 -9.74 -27.84 -14.56
N SER A 673 -10.96 -27.52 -14.12
CA SER A 673 -12.18 -28.13 -14.63
C SER A 673 -13.39 -27.19 -14.60
N ASP A 674 -14.31 -27.34 -15.55
CA ASP A 674 -15.54 -26.56 -15.58
C ASP A 674 -16.41 -26.71 -14.31
N SER A 675 -16.24 -27.79 -13.54
CA SER A 675 -16.97 -28.00 -12.28
C SER A 675 -16.55 -27.06 -11.15
N THR A 676 -15.40 -26.38 -11.26
CA THR A 676 -14.91 -25.46 -10.23
C THR A 676 -15.36 -24.02 -10.46
N ARG A 677 -16.08 -23.74 -11.55
CA ARG A 677 -16.46 -22.37 -11.92
C ARG A 677 -17.47 -21.77 -10.93
N PRO A 678 -17.14 -20.68 -10.23
CA PRO A 678 -18.07 -20.02 -9.32
C PRO A 678 -19.21 -19.38 -10.10
N ALA A 679 -20.40 -19.28 -9.50
CA ALA A 679 -21.48 -18.48 -10.06
C ALA A 679 -21.12 -16.99 -9.95
N ILE A 680 -21.41 -16.21 -10.98
CA ILE A 680 -21.29 -14.75 -10.94
C ILE A 680 -22.54 -14.22 -10.24
N LEU A 681 -22.32 -13.39 -9.22
CA LEU A 681 -23.38 -12.83 -8.38
C LEU A 681 -23.70 -11.40 -8.78
N PHE A 682 -24.95 -11.01 -8.51
CA PHE A 682 -25.50 -9.68 -8.78
C PHE A 682 -26.28 -9.20 -7.56
N GLU A 683 -26.23 -7.90 -7.30
CA GLU A 683 -27.05 -7.28 -6.26
C GLU A 683 -28.52 -7.28 -6.72
N PRO A 684 -29.47 -7.81 -5.93
CA PRO A 684 -30.84 -8.03 -6.39
C PRO A 684 -31.68 -6.77 -6.66
N LEU A 685 -31.38 -5.62 -6.03
CA LEU A 685 -32.17 -4.39 -6.18
C LEU A 685 -31.76 -3.55 -7.41
N THR A 686 -30.48 -3.57 -7.74
CA THR A 686 -29.85 -2.79 -8.81
C THR A 686 -29.47 -3.66 -10.00
N GLY A 687 -29.33 -4.97 -9.82
CA GLY A 687 -28.84 -5.89 -10.85
C GLY A 687 -27.38 -5.65 -11.22
N LYS A 688 -26.65 -4.76 -10.53
CA LYS A 688 -25.21 -4.56 -10.76
C LYS A 688 -24.45 -5.80 -10.27
N MET A 689 -23.35 -6.11 -10.96
CA MET A 689 -22.48 -7.21 -10.59
C MET A 689 -21.94 -7.03 -9.16
N SER A 690 -21.95 -8.12 -8.38
CA SER A 690 -21.41 -8.14 -7.02
C SER A 690 -19.89 -8.02 -7.07
N TRP A 691 -19.33 -7.07 -6.34
CA TRP A 691 -17.88 -6.87 -6.27
C TRP A 691 -17.25 -7.67 -5.12
N PRO A 692 -16.06 -8.28 -5.28
CA PRO A 692 -15.28 -8.42 -6.53
C PRO A 692 -15.81 -9.47 -7.52
N LEU A 693 -15.52 -9.26 -8.82
CA LEU A 693 -15.87 -10.19 -9.91
C LEU A 693 -14.96 -11.42 -9.94
N PHE A 694 -13.65 -11.19 -9.77
CA PHE A 694 -12.63 -12.17 -10.07
C PHE A 694 -12.16 -12.92 -8.83
N LYS A 695 -11.48 -14.04 -9.09
CA LYS A 695 -10.73 -14.81 -8.09
C LYS A 695 -9.26 -14.93 -8.51
N PRO A 696 -8.33 -15.18 -7.56
CA PRO A 696 -6.90 -15.25 -7.86
C PRO A 696 -6.52 -16.37 -8.85
N HIS A 697 -5.57 -16.06 -9.74
CA HIS A 697 -4.95 -16.90 -10.76
C HIS A 697 -3.46 -16.55 -10.88
N PHE A 698 -2.60 -17.27 -10.16
CA PHE A 698 -1.17 -16.95 -10.05
C PHE A 698 -0.49 -16.74 -11.40
N GLY A 699 0.11 -15.56 -11.58
CA GLY A 699 0.85 -15.16 -12.77
C GLY A 699 0.00 -14.83 -14.00
N LYS A 700 -1.34 -15.00 -13.93
CA LYS A 700 -2.24 -14.68 -15.03
C LYS A 700 -2.50 -13.18 -15.09
N ARG A 701 -2.45 -12.63 -16.30
CA ARG A 701 -2.83 -11.24 -16.57
C ARG A 701 -4.34 -11.07 -16.43
N VAL A 702 -4.76 -10.05 -15.69
CA VAL A 702 -6.20 -9.73 -15.54
C VAL A 702 -6.79 -9.26 -16.87
N PRO A 703 -8.06 -9.59 -17.20
CA PRO A 703 -8.67 -9.14 -18.45
C PRO A 703 -9.00 -7.64 -18.44
N PHE A 704 -9.11 -7.07 -19.64
CA PHE A 704 -9.72 -5.77 -19.85
C PHE A 704 -11.20 -5.78 -19.50
N SER A 705 -11.73 -4.61 -19.13
CA SER A 705 -13.15 -4.42 -18.90
C SER A 705 -13.99 -4.67 -20.16
N ALA A 706 -15.30 -4.89 -19.98
CA ALA A 706 -16.24 -5.02 -21.09
C ALA A 706 -16.14 -3.81 -22.03
N ASN A 707 -15.98 -4.07 -23.33
CA ASN A 707 -15.79 -3.06 -24.39
C ASN A 707 -14.61 -2.08 -24.16
N HIS A 708 -13.65 -2.42 -23.29
CA HIS A 708 -12.60 -1.50 -22.84
C HIS A 708 -13.13 -0.20 -22.20
N SER A 709 -14.32 -0.24 -21.58
CA SER A 709 -14.92 0.91 -20.90
C SER A 709 -14.03 1.41 -19.76
N GLY A 710 -13.78 2.71 -19.69
CA GLY A 710 -13.08 3.34 -18.56
C GLY A 710 -13.90 3.34 -17.26
N ALA A 711 -15.21 3.10 -17.34
CA ALA A 711 -16.11 3.10 -16.18
C ALA A 711 -17.02 1.86 -16.15
N PRO A 712 -16.44 0.65 -16.01
CA PRO A 712 -17.20 -0.58 -16.18
C PRO A 712 -18.23 -0.85 -15.08
N TRP A 713 -18.06 -0.27 -13.89
CA TRP A 713 -19.03 -0.44 -12.81
C TRP A 713 -20.08 0.66 -12.81
N LEU A 714 -19.68 1.92 -13.04
CA LEU A 714 -20.59 3.07 -13.08
C LEU A 714 -21.40 3.12 -14.38
N GLU A 715 -20.75 2.89 -15.53
CA GLU A 715 -21.30 3.06 -16.87
C GLU A 715 -21.14 1.84 -17.80
N PRO A 716 -21.71 0.68 -17.44
CA PRO A 716 -21.61 -0.55 -18.24
C PRO A 716 -22.48 -0.56 -19.51
N ILE A 717 -23.44 0.36 -19.65
CA ILE A 717 -24.42 0.38 -20.76
C ILE A 717 -24.13 1.57 -21.67
N HIS A 718 -23.52 1.33 -22.82
CA HIS A 718 -23.51 2.31 -23.91
C HIS A 718 -23.82 1.64 -25.24
N GLN A 719 -24.69 2.27 -26.03
CA GLN A 719 -25.14 1.77 -27.32
C GLN A 719 -25.13 2.85 -28.38
N ASP A 720 -24.87 2.41 -29.60
CA ASP A 720 -25.02 3.27 -30.75
C ASP A 720 -26.50 3.52 -31.10
N GLU A 721 -26.74 4.32 -32.13
CA GLU A 721 -28.11 4.65 -32.57
C GLU A 721 -28.88 3.44 -33.12
N ASN A 722 -28.16 2.40 -33.55
CA ASN A 722 -28.71 1.18 -34.13
C ASN A 722 -29.12 0.17 -33.02
N GLY A 723 -28.63 0.36 -31.79
CA GLY A 723 -28.90 -0.47 -30.62
C GLY A 723 -27.82 -1.52 -30.33
N GLU A 724 -26.70 -1.48 -31.05
CA GLU A 724 -25.53 -2.34 -30.83
C GLU A 724 -24.64 -1.75 -29.73
N ARG A 725 -23.93 -2.64 -29.03
CA ARG A 725 -22.93 -2.23 -28.03
C ARG A 725 -21.75 -1.54 -28.71
N THR A 726 -21.21 -0.54 -28.06
CA THR A 726 -20.07 0.23 -28.54
C THR A 726 -18.97 0.32 -27.47
N SER A 727 -17.73 0.51 -27.91
CA SER A 727 -16.56 0.77 -27.06
C SER A 727 -16.34 2.26 -26.78
N GLU A 728 -17.19 3.13 -27.33
CA GLU A 728 -17.15 4.55 -27.02
C GLU A 728 -17.57 4.80 -25.55
N PRO A 729 -17.06 5.87 -24.90
CA PRO A 729 -17.51 6.26 -23.57
C PRO A 729 -19.01 6.54 -23.53
N ALA A 730 -19.65 6.23 -22.39
CA ALA A 730 -21.06 6.53 -22.20
C ALA A 730 -21.32 8.04 -22.25
N LYS A 731 -22.50 8.42 -22.73
CA LYS A 731 -22.93 9.82 -22.73
C LYS A 731 -23.21 10.28 -21.30
N PRO A 732 -22.98 11.57 -20.98
CA PRO A 732 -23.32 12.09 -19.67
C PRO A 732 -24.78 11.80 -19.32
N GLY A 733 -24.99 11.23 -18.12
CA GLY A 733 -26.29 10.86 -17.58
C GLY A 733 -26.99 9.68 -18.24
N GLU A 734 -26.33 8.97 -19.17
CA GLU A 734 -26.89 7.80 -19.84
C GLU A 734 -27.29 6.67 -18.89
N GLN A 735 -26.76 6.61 -17.67
CA GLN A 735 -27.12 5.66 -16.61
C GLN A 735 -28.01 6.27 -15.53
N GLY A 736 -28.60 7.44 -15.78
CA GLY A 736 -29.30 8.23 -14.78
C GLY A 736 -28.34 8.79 -13.73
N ARG A 737 -28.79 8.88 -12.47
CA ARG A 737 -27.99 9.48 -11.39
C ARG A 737 -26.71 8.68 -11.07
N TRP A 738 -26.60 7.43 -11.51
CA TRP A 738 -25.37 6.64 -11.32
C TRP A 738 -24.24 7.05 -12.26
N SER A 739 -24.55 7.61 -13.43
CA SER A 739 -23.56 7.99 -14.45
C SER A 739 -22.40 8.76 -13.85
N LEU A 740 -21.19 8.43 -14.29
CA LEU A 740 -19.97 9.11 -13.88
C LEU A 740 -20.14 10.62 -14.06
N CYS A 741 -20.55 11.02 -15.26
CA CYS A 741 -20.85 12.39 -15.61
C CYS A 741 -22.38 12.66 -15.60
N PRO A 742 -22.86 13.77 -15.01
CA PRO A 742 -24.30 14.09 -14.99
C PRO A 742 -24.83 14.50 -16.38
N ASP A 743 -26.14 14.35 -16.65
CA ASP A 743 -26.82 14.54 -17.95
C ASP A 743 -26.44 15.81 -18.75
N ASN A 744 -26.00 16.87 -18.07
CA ASN A 744 -25.71 18.17 -18.68
C ASN A 744 -24.22 18.55 -18.65
N ALA A 745 -23.32 17.61 -18.36
CA ALA A 745 -21.89 17.87 -18.37
C ALA A 745 -21.39 18.09 -19.81
N ASN A 746 -20.53 19.10 -20.03
CA ASN A 746 -19.86 19.23 -21.32
C ASN A 746 -18.79 18.15 -21.45
N GLN A 747 -18.64 17.56 -22.63
CA GLN A 747 -17.58 16.57 -22.87
C GLN A 747 -16.30 17.21 -23.44
N LYS A 748 -15.15 16.69 -23.01
CA LYS A 748 -13.82 16.99 -23.53
C LYS A 748 -13.14 15.67 -23.87
N PHE A 749 -12.63 15.59 -25.09
CA PHE A 749 -11.94 14.40 -25.59
C PHE A 749 -10.45 14.72 -25.78
N TYR A 750 -9.58 13.86 -25.27
CA TYR A 750 -8.13 13.95 -25.45
C TYR A 750 -7.57 12.62 -25.98
N ASN A 751 -6.89 12.66 -27.12
CA ASN A 751 -6.16 11.53 -27.66
C ASN A 751 -4.68 11.69 -27.31
N ILE A 752 -4.21 10.91 -26.34
CA ILE A 752 -2.88 11.01 -25.75
C ILE A 752 -1.99 9.87 -26.27
N LYS A 753 -0.78 10.24 -26.69
CA LYS A 753 0.28 9.31 -27.06
C LYS A 753 1.43 9.37 -26.06
N PHE A 754 1.88 8.22 -25.59
CA PHE A 754 3.11 8.07 -24.82
C PHE A 754 4.25 7.65 -25.74
N LEU A 755 5.31 8.47 -25.76
CA LEU A 755 6.41 8.36 -26.70
C LEU A 755 7.76 8.34 -25.98
N ARG A 756 8.67 7.50 -26.46
CA ARG A 756 10.11 7.60 -26.16
C ARG A 756 10.80 8.38 -27.26
N MET A 757 11.50 9.46 -26.91
CA MET A 757 12.31 10.23 -27.85
C MET A 757 13.39 11.05 -27.12
N PRO A 758 14.47 11.46 -27.80
CA PRO A 758 15.49 12.31 -27.18
C PRO A 758 14.90 13.66 -26.75
N ILE A 759 15.18 14.11 -25.52
CA ILE A 759 14.77 15.41 -24.97
C ILE A 759 16.03 16.18 -24.55
N THR A 760 16.22 17.40 -25.07
CA THR A 760 17.33 18.26 -24.64
C THR A 760 16.97 18.94 -23.32
N LEU A 761 17.61 18.52 -22.23
CA LEU A 761 17.43 19.10 -20.90
C LEU A 761 18.12 20.47 -20.77
N SER A 762 19.30 20.60 -21.40
CA SER A 762 20.03 21.87 -21.46
C SER A 762 20.65 22.06 -22.83
N LYS A 763 20.40 23.22 -23.44
CA LYS A 763 21.04 23.63 -24.69
C LYS A 763 22.56 23.78 -24.47
N LYS A 764 23.31 23.63 -25.55
CA LYS A 764 24.77 23.83 -25.58
C LYS A 764 25.15 25.20 -25.02
N GLN A 765 26.10 25.26 -24.09
CA GLN A 765 26.61 26.52 -23.52
C GLN A 765 28.11 26.67 -23.80
N GLY A 766 28.46 27.57 -24.74
CA GLY A 766 29.85 27.77 -25.14
C GLY A 766 30.49 26.51 -25.70
N LYS A 767 31.44 25.91 -24.95
CA LYS A 767 32.11 24.64 -25.30
C LYS A 767 31.41 23.41 -24.71
N GLU A 768 30.58 23.58 -23.68
CA GLU A 768 29.87 22.46 -23.05
C GLU A 768 28.77 21.96 -23.99
N PRO A 769 28.74 20.65 -24.31
CA PRO A 769 27.72 20.08 -25.19
C PRO A 769 26.32 20.20 -24.57
N ALA A 770 25.30 20.05 -25.42
CA ALA A 770 23.93 19.95 -24.92
C ALA A 770 23.79 18.70 -24.05
N ILE A 771 23.05 18.83 -22.94
CA ILE A 771 22.65 17.70 -22.12
C ILE A 771 21.34 17.19 -22.73
N THR A 772 21.39 15.99 -23.28
CA THR A 772 20.25 15.33 -23.92
C THR A 772 19.99 14.02 -23.21
N ASP A 773 18.78 13.87 -22.69
CA ASP A 773 18.24 12.56 -22.34
C ASP A 773 17.89 11.85 -23.64
N LYS A 774 18.55 10.74 -23.94
CA LYS A 774 18.33 9.99 -25.18
C LYS A 774 17.04 9.18 -25.14
N ASP A 775 16.56 8.88 -23.93
CA ASP A 775 15.47 7.96 -23.64
C ASP A 775 14.29 8.69 -22.98
N GLY A 776 14.20 10.00 -23.20
CA GLY A 776 13.15 10.84 -22.64
C GLY A 776 11.76 10.30 -22.95
N LEU A 777 10.92 10.26 -21.92
CA LEU A 777 9.54 9.77 -21.98
C LEU A 777 8.58 10.96 -21.91
N ILE A 778 7.63 11.04 -22.83
CA ILE A 778 6.74 12.20 -22.96
C ILE A 778 5.33 11.81 -23.39
N TYR A 779 4.34 12.46 -22.78
CA TYR A 779 2.96 12.47 -23.27
C TYR A 779 2.77 13.61 -24.26
N VAL A 780 2.10 13.33 -25.39
CA VAL A 780 1.71 14.34 -26.38
C VAL A 780 0.28 14.12 -26.84
N LEU A 781 -0.36 15.15 -27.37
CA LEU A 781 -1.60 14.96 -28.12
C LEU A 781 -1.29 14.31 -29.46
N ALA A 782 -2.12 13.38 -29.91
CA ALA A 782 -1.92 12.64 -31.15
C ALA A 782 -1.78 13.58 -32.36
N GLU A 783 -2.53 14.68 -32.39
CA GLU A 783 -2.47 15.70 -33.44
C GLU A 783 -1.18 16.54 -33.40
N GLU A 784 -0.48 16.59 -32.27
CA GLU A 784 0.75 17.39 -32.08
C GLU A 784 2.03 16.57 -32.27
N GLU A 785 1.94 15.24 -32.29
CA GLU A 785 3.10 14.33 -32.35
C GLU A 785 4.14 14.74 -33.40
N LYS A 786 3.69 14.99 -34.64
CA LYS A 786 4.59 15.31 -35.75
C LYS A 786 5.37 16.60 -35.49
N LEU A 787 4.74 17.59 -34.85
CA LEU A 787 5.37 18.86 -34.51
C LEU A 787 6.37 18.68 -33.36
N VAL A 788 6.00 17.91 -32.33
CA VAL A 788 6.87 17.63 -31.17
C VAL A 788 8.12 16.85 -31.58
N ARG A 789 7.99 15.87 -32.48
CA ARG A 789 9.15 15.13 -33.02
C ARG A 789 10.10 16.03 -33.82
N ALA A 790 9.56 17.01 -34.53
CA ALA A 790 10.34 17.90 -35.40
C ALA A 790 10.97 19.08 -34.65
N ASN A 791 10.41 19.48 -33.50
CA ASN A 791 10.83 20.66 -32.76
C ASN A 791 11.03 20.37 -31.28
N ASP A 792 12.29 20.46 -30.86
CA ASP A 792 12.71 20.23 -29.48
C ASP A 792 12.11 21.23 -28.49
N ASP A 793 11.80 22.46 -28.91
CA ASP A 793 11.14 23.47 -28.06
C ASP A 793 9.67 23.11 -27.73
N LEU A 794 9.09 22.11 -28.40
CA LEU A 794 7.74 21.59 -28.12
C LEU A 794 7.74 20.34 -27.22
N LYS A 795 8.91 19.88 -26.75
CA LYS A 795 9.04 18.73 -25.85
C LYS A 795 8.93 19.16 -24.38
N TYR A 796 7.74 19.62 -24.01
CA TYR A 796 7.38 19.98 -22.63
C TYR A 796 6.24 19.09 -22.12
N PRO A 797 6.03 18.99 -20.79
CA PRO A 797 4.95 18.16 -20.24
C PRO A 797 3.57 18.52 -20.80
N LEU A 798 2.78 17.52 -21.18
CA LEU A 798 1.41 17.72 -21.68
C LEU A 798 0.55 18.45 -20.64
N VAL A 799 -0.18 19.48 -21.08
CA VAL A 799 -1.15 20.21 -20.25
C VAL A 799 -2.51 20.21 -20.94
N ILE A 800 -3.46 19.46 -20.38
CA ILE A 800 -4.87 19.48 -20.78
C ILE A 800 -5.71 20.41 -19.88
N ARG A 801 -6.87 20.88 -20.34
CA ARG A 801 -7.70 21.85 -19.62
C ARG A 801 -9.19 21.56 -19.75
N ALA A 802 -9.85 21.35 -18.61
CA ALA A 802 -11.30 21.20 -18.51
C ALA A 802 -11.87 22.22 -17.51
N ASN A 803 -13.15 22.58 -17.66
CA ASN A 803 -13.85 23.37 -16.65
C ASN A 803 -14.38 22.46 -15.54
N VAL A 804 -14.67 23.04 -14.37
CA VAL A 804 -15.39 22.32 -13.31
C VAL A 804 -16.73 21.84 -13.87
N TYR A 805 -17.05 20.56 -13.64
CA TYR A 805 -18.23 19.85 -14.17
C TYR A 805 -18.18 19.49 -15.66
N ASP A 806 -17.05 19.68 -16.34
CA ASP A 806 -16.83 19.02 -17.63
C ASP A 806 -16.53 17.52 -17.39
N CYS A 807 -17.04 16.67 -18.28
CA CYS A 807 -16.68 15.27 -18.41
C CYS A 807 -15.44 15.16 -19.29
N VAL A 808 -14.43 14.41 -18.85
CA VAL A 808 -13.15 14.29 -19.57
C VAL A 808 -12.93 12.84 -19.96
N ASP A 809 -12.92 12.59 -21.26
CA ASP A 809 -12.60 11.31 -21.87
C ASP A 809 -11.19 11.38 -22.45
N SER A 810 -10.33 10.46 -22.04
CA SER A 810 -8.96 10.35 -22.56
C SER A 810 -8.66 8.95 -23.08
N ILE A 811 -8.13 8.87 -24.29
CA ILE A 811 -7.58 7.63 -24.85
C ILE A 811 -6.06 7.73 -24.75
N LEU A 812 -5.43 6.72 -24.15
CA LEU A 812 -3.99 6.59 -24.07
C LEU A 812 -3.51 5.49 -25.02
N THR A 813 -2.54 5.82 -25.86
CA THR A 813 -1.79 4.84 -26.67
C THR A 813 -0.30 4.93 -26.36
N SER A 814 0.40 3.81 -26.43
CA SER A 814 1.84 3.73 -26.15
C SER A 814 2.60 3.27 -27.38
N GLU A 815 3.73 3.92 -27.65
CA GLU A 815 4.77 3.48 -28.60
C GLU A 815 6.07 3.10 -27.86
N TRP A 816 5.98 2.82 -26.56
CA TRP A 816 7.12 2.40 -25.76
C TRP A 816 7.41 0.92 -26.00
N ASP A 817 8.45 0.62 -26.77
CA ASP A 817 8.92 -0.74 -27.00
C ASP A 817 9.64 -1.30 -25.74
N ASP A 818 9.48 -2.60 -25.46
CA ASP A 818 10.28 -3.34 -24.48
C ASP A 818 11.77 -3.25 -24.85
N ASP A 819 12.63 -2.98 -23.86
CA ASP A 819 14.09 -2.99 -24.03
C ASP A 819 14.81 -3.74 -22.90
N ASP A 820 16.08 -4.09 -23.14
CA ASP A 820 16.94 -4.78 -22.16
C ASP A 820 17.73 -3.80 -21.28
N PHE A 821 17.55 -2.48 -21.48
CA PHE A 821 18.38 -1.43 -20.88
C PHE A 821 17.74 -0.80 -19.65
N THR A 822 16.43 -0.67 -19.66
CA THR A 822 15.65 -0.20 -18.52
C THR A 822 15.45 -1.38 -17.57
N ASN A 823 15.82 -1.22 -16.30
CA ASN A 823 15.68 -2.26 -15.26
C ASN A 823 14.21 -2.71 -15.06
N PHE A 824 13.26 -2.00 -15.70
CA PHE A 824 11.84 -2.30 -15.80
C PHE A 824 11.57 -3.02 -17.12
N GLN A 825 11.65 -4.34 -17.12
CA GLN A 825 11.48 -5.19 -18.32
C GLN A 825 10.02 -5.22 -18.87
N SER A 826 9.23 -4.19 -18.60
CA SER A 826 7.81 -4.08 -18.93
C SER A 826 7.49 -2.70 -19.53
N SER A 827 7.24 -2.64 -20.84
CA SER A 827 6.76 -1.42 -21.50
C SER A 827 5.25 -1.23 -21.36
N LYS A 828 4.79 -1.24 -20.10
CA LYS A 828 3.41 -0.97 -19.70
C LYS A 828 3.31 0.43 -19.12
N ILE A 829 2.35 1.21 -19.60
CA ILE A 829 2.13 2.58 -19.16
C ILE A 829 0.67 2.84 -18.83
N ASN A 830 0.42 3.75 -17.91
CA ASN A 830 -0.90 4.16 -17.46
C ASN A 830 -0.89 5.65 -17.06
N ILE A 831 -2.08 6.18 -16.74
CA ILE A 831 -2.25 7.53 -16.20
C ILE A 831 -3.10 7.42 -14.93
N HIS A 832 -2.62 8.01 -13.84
CA HIS A 832 -3.37 8.17 -12.60
C HIS A 832 -3.74 9.66 -12.40
N PRO A 833 -5.03 10.03 -12.43
CA PRO A 833 -5.47 11.42 -12.25
C PRO A 833 -5.80 11.74 -10.78
N HIS A 834 -5.30 12.87 -10.27
CA HIS A 834 -5.62 13.36 -8.93
C HIS A 834 -6.78 14.37 -8.96
N PHE A 835 -7.68 14.31 -7.99
CA PHE A 835 -8.87 15.19 -7.86
C PHE A 835 -9.91 15.09 -9.00
N PHE A 836 -9.96 13.97 -9.73
CA PHE A 836 -10.99 13.65 -10.73
C PHE A 836 -11.96 12.63 -10.18
N GLN A 837 -13.25 12.73 -10.52
CA GLN A 837 -14.20 11.60 -10.40
C GLN A 837 -13.98 10.63 -11.56
N PHE A 838 -13.52 9.42 -11.24
CA PHE A 838 -13.35 8.29 -12.17
C PHE A 838 -13.72 6.95 -11.52
N ASP A 839 -13.98 5.92 -12.33
CA ASP A 839 -14.26 4.56 -11.84
C ASP A 839 -12.94 3.83 -11.58
N THR A 840 -12.66 3.42 -10.34
CA THR A 840 -11.46 2.63 -10.00
C THR A 840 -11.40 1.30 -10.75
N GLY A 841 -12.54 0.82 -11.24
CA GLY A 841 -12.68 -0.34 -12.11
C GLY A 841 -11.73 -0.36 -13.29
N ASN A 842 -11.53 0.79 -13.95
CA ASN A 842 -10.69 0.85 -15.15
C ASN A 842 -10.10 2.24 -15.49
N SER A 843 -10.11 3.19 -14.55
CA SER A 843 -9.58 4.56 -14.77
C SER A 843 -8.61 5.04 -13.68
N ASP A 844 -8.18 4.14 -12.79
CA ASP A 844 -7.21 4.49 -11.74
C ASP A 844 -5.76 4.53 -12.25
N GLY A 845 -5.49 3.82 -13.33
CA GLY A 845 -4.16 3.68 -13.91
C GLY A 845 -3.37 2.49 -13.34
N VAL A 846 -3.59 2.09 -12.10
CA VAL A 846 -2.95 0.89 -11.50
C VAL A 846 -3.95 -0.24 -11.32
N ILE A 847 -3.47 -1.47 -11.46
CA ILE A 847 -4.28 -2.69 -11.36
C ILE A 847 -4.30 -3.13 -9.90
N SER A 848 -5.27 -2.60 -9.15
CA SER A 848 -5.35 -2.77 -7.70
C SER A 848 -6.33 -3.87 -7.34
N GLY A 849 -5.92 -4.83 -6.51
CA GLY A 849 -6.81 -5.90 -6.05
C GLY A 849 -7.43 -6.67 -7.23
N PHE A 850 -8.76 -6.71 -7.32
CA PHE A 850 -9.49 -7.40 -8.39
C PHE A 850 -9.96 -6.47 -9.53
N GLU A 851 -9.40 -5.27 -9.66
CA GLU A 851 -9.74 -4.35 -10.75
C GLU A 851 -9.23 -4.84 -12.12
N TYR A 852 -9.78 -4.31 -13.20
CA TYR A 852 -9.46 -4.72 -14.57
C TYR A 852 -8.06 -4.25 -15.02
N GLU A 853 -7.59 -4.75 -16.16
CA GLU A 853 -6.33 -4.30 -16.77
C GLU A 853 -6.45 -2.87 -17.29
N MET A 854 -5.64 -1.95 -16.76
CA MET A 854 -5.64 -0.52 -17.14
C MET A 854 -4.35 -0.07 -17.82
N SER A 855 -3.34 -0.95 -17.90
CA SER A 855 -2.05 -0.58 -18.43
C SER A 855 -1.91 -0.96 -19.92
N VAL A 856 -1.42 0.01 -20.68
CA VAL A 856 -1.32 -0.04 -22.13
C VAL A 856 0.06 -0.51 -22.54
N ARG A 857 0.11 -1.46 -23.48
CA ARG A 857 1.33 -1.95 -24.12
C ARG A 857 1.50 -1.36 -25.52
N PRO A 858 2.72 -1.36 -26.08
CA PRO A 858 2.96 -0.90 -27.44
C PRO A 858 2.10 -1.67 -28.44
N TYR A 859 1.25 -0.95 -29.17
CA TYR A 859 0.37 -1.55 -30.18
C TYR A 859 1.13 -2.01 -31.43
N THR A 860 2.37 -1.55 -31.61
CA THR A 860 3.27 -1.89 -32.71
C THR A 860 4.09 -3.16 -32.47
N MET A 861 4.06 -3.72 -31.26
CA MET A 861 4.85 -4.89 -30.91
C MET A 861 4.10 -6.18 -31.26
N HIS A 862 4.44 -6.77 -32.41
CA HIS A 862 3.85 -8.03 -32.88
C HIS A 862 4.75 -9.26 -32.67
N GLU A 863 6.01 -9.05 -32.30
CA GLU A 863 7.01 -10.10 -32.08
C GLU A 863 7.92 -9.73 -30.90
N LYS A 864 8.42 -10.75 -30.17
CA LYS A 864 9.36 -10.53 -29.08
C LYS A 864 10.75 -10.33 -29.68
N LYS A 865 11.28 -9.11 -29.60
CA LYS A 865 12.61 -8.76 -30.13
C LYS A 865 13.76 -9.16 -29.19
N ASN A 866 13.48 -9.23 -27.88
CA ASN A 866 14.46 -9.55 -26.85
C ASN A 866 14.16 -10.89 -26.17
N LYS A 867 15.17 -11.49 -25.52
CA LYS A 867 14.99 -12.76 -24.79
C LYS A 867 14.30 -12.55 -23.44
N HIS A 868 14.55 -11.41 -22.80
CA HIS A 868 14.03 -11.01 -21.49
C HIS A 868 12.75 -10.16 -21.63
N GLY A 869 12.07 -9.90 -20.52
CA GLY A 869 10.82 -9.12 -20.45
C GLY A 869 9.54 -9.87 -20.77
N LEU A 870 8.43 -9.13 -20.76
CA LEU A 870 7.07 -9.67 -20.84
C LEU A 870 6.82 -10.46 -22.15
N PRO A 871 5.84 -11.40 -22.15
CA PRO A 871 5.37 -12.05 -23.38
C PRO A 871 4.88 -11.04 -24.42
N VAL A 872 4.71 -11.41 -25.70
CA VAL A 872 4.18 -10.47 -26.71
C VAL A 872 2.73 -10.11 -26.35
N PRO A 873 2.32 -8.83 -26.42
CA PRO A 873 0.92 -8.49 -26.20
C PRO A 873 0.07 -9.12 -27.31
N MET A 874 -0.95 -9.91 -26.97
CA MET A 874 -1.92 -10.45 -27.95
C MET A 874 -2.86 -9.38 -28.54
N ASN A 875 -2.58 -8.09 -28.33
CA ASN A 875 -3.48 -6.98 -28.62
C ASN A 875 -3.49 -6.53 -30.09
N SER A 876 -2.75 -7.18 -31.00
CA SER A 876 -2.35 -6.54 -32.27
C SER A 876 -2.52 -7.38 -33.54
N LYS A 877 -3.18 -8.54 -33.46
CA LYS A 877 -3.71 -9.25 -34.64
C LYS A 877 -5.24 -9.30 -34.59
N LEU A 878 -5.88 -8.16 -34.84
CA LEU A 878 -7.17 -8.19 -35.54
C LEU A 878 -6.86 -8.60 -36.98
N THR A 879 -6.88 -9.91 -37.25
CA THR A 879 -6.88 -10.44 -38.62
C THR A 879 -8.23 -10.26 -39.27
#